data_AF-A0A949CLF0-F1
#
_entry.id   AF-A0A949CLF0-F1
#
_cell.length_a   1.000
_cell.length_b   1.000
_cell.length_c   1.000
_cell.angle_alpha   90.00
_cell.angle_beta   90.00
_cell.angle_gamma   90.00
#
_symmetry.space_group_name_H-M   'P 1'
#
loop_
_entity.id
_entity.type
_entity.pdbx_description
1 polymer ?
#
loop_
_entity_poly.entity_id
_entity_poly.type
_entity_poly.pdbx_seq_one_letter_code
_entity_poly.pdbx_strand_id
1 'polypeptide(L)'
;MSVTSRREFVTRSAFGIAVLSLDRCELAARPDESEVLISLLFESCRRLAMLGWRDLLLDATGGQFDLLAKDLESELVKPLTKIDRTFPGFGDFASQGVKAIEPGYPDQSLLYHALAAPSVVALRNGAKLAGFPTLKEIETVENYVYASRKATLEEIRKGIAAEDLSIVVFALQYRNAPMSASGHHAQLCFSRTGIARLGTIEPLYDAQLRSFASVDEARPYDFRVTPRRFAAFLAKRVAGYDGRFGLQDPQEGDSNREFWIPIHKLFSGKECIANMDLEIQLSSGMRNDIIASFHRTLQGQGLTTGWTGNDLEQYPFVVKDAAIASLSKSEDYGEGLVVPKPAALIREATYKGKLLTFPWHNSLSRNSKNIQISSYFVMPNAGAPIAPGYYLDADQDSPRNAPEYINIRHRVVDEKVESLNVRPDLMELVRQGGYDVLHYTDSTGDGWVAANCRQLQDQGVMDSRAAFVLVGLPDFLPKLNQRDLMRWWKTEVPQRLRATLWTVPPLALSHARIAANVELPIGFSLSDDTVTAIVSQLSAPGVDQAALPMQEPNGPLSFEKVGLPDGSPGLFDPGWDVSIGVRSTHGGNNIHKYLVGHGLGSPFIEDAKLCAALGAYWPGLSPDATRQYPPEKWLDGLSYPWPSIAPLTDEELGMT
;
A
#
# COMPACT_ATOMS: atom_id res chain seq x y z
N MET A 1 -34.19 -31.44 32.44
CA MET A 1 -33.64 -31.84 33.76
C MET A 1 -32.95 -33.18 33.61
N SER A 2 -31.66 -33.27 33.96
CA SER A 2 -30.73 -34.43 33.99
C SER A 2 -29.39 -33.97 33.41
N VAL A 3 -28.57 -33.20 34.15
CA VAL A 3 -27.46 -33.66 35.01
C VAL A 3 -26.48 -34.57 34.27
N THR A 4 -25.41 -33.96 33.72
CA THR A 4 -24.17 -34.66 33.36
C THR A 4 -23.06 -34.19 34.30
N SER A 5 -22.31 -35.15 34.83
CA SER A 5 -21.50 -35.04 36.05
C SER A 5 -20.09 -34.46 35.82
N ARG A 6 -19.51 -33.90 36.89
CA ARG A 6 -18.16 -33.32 37.03
C ARG A 6 -16.96 -34.20 36.62
N ARG A 7 -17.17 -35.38 36.02
CA ARG A 7 -16.11 -36.35 35.68
C ARG A 7 -15.66 -36.34 34.21
N GLU A 8 -16.35 -35.62 33.31
CA GLU A 8 -15.91 -35.42 31.92
C GLU A 8 -15.07 -34.15 31.71
N PHE A 9 -15.00 -33.25 32.71
CA PHE A 9 -14.25 -31.99 32.62
C PHE A 9 -12.75 -32.13 32.93
N VAL A 10 -12.31 -33.24 33.54
CA VAL A 10 -10.92 -33.41 34.03
C VAL A 10 -10.01 -34.13 33.04
N THR A 11 -10.54 -34.72 31.97
CA THR A 11 -9.71 -35.45 30.98
C THR A 11 -9.20 -34.59 29.82
N ARG A 12 -9.54 -33.30 29.75
CA ARG A 12 -9.12 -32.39 28.67
C ARG A 12 -8.19 -31.23 29.10
N SER A 13 -7.67 -31.28 30.33
CA SER A 13 -6.84 -30.18 30.86
C SER A 13 -5.68 -30.69 31.69
N ALA A 14 -4.74 -31.42 31.07
CA ALA A 14 -3.37 -31.53 31.55
C ALA A 14 -2.56 -32.31 30.51
N PHE A 15 -1.76 -31.61 29.72
CA PHE A 15 -0.35 -31.91 29.44
C PHE A 15 0.15 -30.90 28.42
N GLY A 16 0.57 -29.74 28.92
CA GLY A 16 1.55 -28.92 28.24
C GLY A 16 2.93 -29.49 28.52
N ILE A 17 3.59 -30.02 27.49
CA ILE A 17 5.05 -30.13 27.40
C ILE A 17 5.41 -29.79 25.95
N ALA A 18 6.36 -28.88 25.81
CA ALA A 18 6.89 -28.38 24.55
C ALA A 18 7.28 -29.50 23.58
N VAL A 19 6.78 -29.42 22.34
CA VAL A 19 7.35 -30.09 21.18
C VAL A 19 7.39 -29.06 20.06
N LEU A 20 8.61 -28.77 19.61
CA LEU A 20 8.91 -28.13 18.33
C LEU A 20 8.17 -28.90 17.24
N SER A 21 7.05 -28.36 16.73
CA SER A 21 6.47 -28.85 15.50
C SER A 21 7.33 -28.34 14.34
N LEU A 22 8.29 -29.17 13.96
CA LEU A 22 8.68 -29.31 12.56
C LEU A 22 7.39 -29.64 11.81
N ASP A 23 6.70 -28.62 11.30
CA ASP A 23 5.69 -28.81 10.27
C ASP A 23 6.42 -29.31 9.04
N ARG A 24 6.50 -30.64 8.94
CA ARG A 24 6.59 -31.32 7.67
C ARG A 24 5.36 -30.88 6.90
N CYS A 25 5.60 -29.95 5.98
CA CYS A 25 4.76 -29.70 4.83
C CYS A 25 4.41 -31.07 4.22
N GLU A 26 3.23 -31.60 4.54
CA GLU A 26 2.66 -32.71 3.80
C GLU A 26 2.43 -32.17 2.40
N LEU A 27 3.29 -32.60 1.47
CA LEU A 27 3.10 -32.37 0.05
C LEU A 27 1.68 -32.80 -0.31
N ALA A 28 0.82 -31.82 -0.55
CA ALA A 28 -0.41 -32.06 -1.27
C ALA A 28 -0.03 -32.70 -2.61
N ALA A 29 -0.57 -33.88 -2.87
CA ALA A 29 -0.43 -34.56 -4.14
C ALA A 29 -0.92 -33.63 -5.27
N ARG A 30 -0.05 -33.40 -6.26
CA ARG A 30 -0.33 -32.62 -7.47
C ARG A 30 -1.59 -33.14 -8.18
N PRO A 31 -2.51 -32.27 -8.65
CA PRO A 31 -3.21 -32.55 -9.89
C PRO A 31 -2.16 -32.62 -11.00
N ASP A 32 -2.13 -33.73 -11.73
CA ASP A 32 -1.14 -34.07 -12.76
C ASP A 32 -1.32 -33.29 -14.09
N GLU A 33 -2.06 -32.19 -14.07
CA GLU A 33 -2.26 -31.30 -15.22
C GLU A 33 -2.25 -29.85 -14.71
N SER A 34 -1.10 -29.18 -14.74
CA SER A 34 -1.13 -27.72 -14.76
C SER A 34 -1.84 -27.33 -16.06
N GLU A 35 -3.05 -26.78 -15.98
CA GLU A 35 -3.75 -26.27 -17.16
C GLU A 35 -2.80 -25.39 -17.97
N VAL A 36 -2.65 -25.71 -19.25
CA VAL A 36 -1.74 -24.98 -20.15
C VAL A 36 -2.21 -23.52 -20.20
N LEU A 37 -1.30 -22.57 -20.01
CA LEU A 37 -1.62 -21.15 -19.87
C LEU A 37 -2.42 -20.60 -21.08
N ILE A 38 -2.14 -21.11 -22.28
CA ILE A 38 -2.92 -20.78 -23.47
C ILE A 38 -4.38 -21.25 -23.38
N SER A 39 -4.66 -22.39 -22.74
CA SER A 39 -6.02 -22.90 -22.55
C SER A 39 -6.82 -21.99 -21.62
N LEU A 40 -6.23 -21.56 -20.50
CA LEU A 40 -6.81 -20.57 -19.60
C LEU A 40 -7.10 -19.24 -20.30
N LEU A 41 -6.17 -18.77 -21.14
CA LEU A 41 -6.36 -17.58 -21.96
C LEU A 41 -7.53 -17.78 -22.95
N PHE A 42 -7.61 -18.94 -23.60
CA PHE A 42 -8.69 -19.26 -24.54
C PHE A 42 -10.07 -19.20 -23.86
N GLU A 43 -10.19 -19.75 -22.65
CA GLU A 43 -11.42 -19.71 -21.86
C GLU A 43 -11.82 -18.29 -21.49
N SER A 44 -10.85 -17.48 -21.05
CA SER A 44 -11.03 -16.06 -20.76
C SER A 44 -11.54 -15.31 -21.99
N CYS A 45 -10.90 -15.53 -23.15
CA CYS A 45 -11.28 -14.92 -24.42
C CYS A 45 -12.69 -15.35 -24.88
N ARG A 46 -13.04 -16.63 -24.75
CA ARG A 46 -14.40 -17.13 -25.05
C ARG A 46 -15.47 -16.45 -24.19
N ARG A 47 -15.24 -16.36 -22.88
CA ARG A 47 -16.17 -15.75 -21.94
C ARG A 47 -16.37 -14.27 -22.26
N LEU A 48 -15.27 -13.54 -22.40
CA LEU A 48 -15.29 -12.10 -22.66
C LEU A 48 -15.85 -11.77 -24.05
N ALA A 49 -15.62 -12.61 -25.06
CA ALA A 49 -16.20 -12.45 -26.39
C ALA A 49 -17.74 -12.34 -26.35
N MET A 50 -18.40 -13.15 -25.52
CA MET A 50 -19.86 -13.11 -25.34
C MET A 50 -20.35 -11.85 -24.61
N LEU A 51 -19.46 -11.09 -23.98
CA LEU A 51 -19.75 -9.89 -23.21
C LEU A 51 -19.48 -8.60 -24.00
N GLY A 52 -19.23 -8.70 -25.30
CA GLY A 52 -19.01 -7.58 -26.23
C GLY A 52 -17.54 -7.26 -26.52
N TRP A 53 -16.59 -7.97 -25.88
CA TRP A 53 -15.16 -7.71 -26.05
C TRP A 53 -14.63 -8.07 -27.44
N ARG A 54 -15.23 -9.06 -28.08
CA ARG A 54 -14.88 -9.45 -29.45
C ARG A 54 -15.20 -8.33 -30.43
N ASP A 55 -16.41 -7.79 -30.35
CA ASP A 55 -16.86 -6.71 -31.24
C ASP A 55 -16.02 -5.44 -31.04
N LEU A 56 -15.70 -5.13 -29.78
CA LEU A 56 -14.80 -4.04 -29.41
C LEU A 56 -13.42 -4.18 -30.09
N LEU A 57 -12.78 -5.35 -29.95
CA LEU A 57 -11.44 -5.58 -30.49
C LEU A 57 -11.42 -5.69 -32.01
N LEU A 58 -12.46 -6.26 -32.62
CA LEU A 58 -12.63 -6.26 -34.07
C LEU A 58 -12.76 -4.82 -34.59
N ASP A 59 -13.60 -3.97 -34.02
CA ASP A 59 -13.73 -2.57 -34.48
C ASP A 59 -12.43 -1.79 -34.25
N ALA A 60 -11.85 -1.86 -33.05
CA ALA A 60 -10.59 -1.17 -32.71
C ALA A 60 -9.42 -1.58 -33.61
N THR A 61 -9.42 -2.79 -34.17
CA THR A 61 -8.35 -3.29 -35.07
C THR A 61 -8.75 -3.31 -36.55
N GLY A 62 -9.95 -2.85 -36.91
CA GLY A 62 -10.47 -2.95 -38.28
C GLY A 62 -10.61 -4.39 -38.77
N GLY A 63 -10.99 -5.31 -37.89
CA GLY A 63 -11.24 -6.72 -38.14
C GLY A 63 -9.99 -7.60 -38.08
N GLN A 64 -8.84 -7.06 -37.67
CA GLN A 64 -7.57 -7.78 -37.72
C GLN A 64 -7.34 -8.68 -36.51
N PHE A 65 -8.01 -8.47 -35.37
CA PHE A 65 -7.86 -9.30 -34.19
C PHE A 65 -9.20 -9.87 -33.73
N ASP A 66 -9.32 -11.20 -33.77
CA ASP A 66 -10.53 -11.92 -33.31
C ASP A 66 -10.24 -12.80 -32.08
N LEU A 67 -10.89 -12.50 -30.95
CA LEU A 67 -10.81 -13.30 -29.72
C LEU A 67 -11.25 -14.76 -29.90
N LEU A 68 -12.08 -15.04 -30.92
CA LEU A 68 -12.60 -16.38 -31.21
C LEU A 68 -11.88 -17.04 -32.40
N ALA A 69 -10.72 -16.54 -32.80
CA ALA A 69 -9.91 -17.18 -33.83
C ALA A 69 -9.64 -18.65 -33.49
N LYS A 70 -9.73 -19.52 -34.50
CA LYS A 70 -9.50 -20.96 -34.33
C LYS A 70 -8.07 -21.25 -33.85
N ASP A 71 -7.11 -20.49 -34.37
CA ASP A 71 -5.71 -20.52 -33.96
C ASP A 71 -5.38 -19.21 -33.22
N LEU A 72 -5.78 -19.17 -31.94
CA LEU A 72 -5.60 -17.99 -31.11
C LEU A 72 -4.11 -17.68 -30.88
N GLU A 73 -3.24 -18.69 -30.79
CA GLU A 73 -1.79 -18.46 -30.59
C GLU A 73 -1.18 -17.64 -31.73
N SER A 74 -1.43 -18.05 -32.99
CA SER A 74 -0.98 -17.29 -34.17
C SER A 74 -1.64 -15.92 -34.25
N GLU A 75 -2.92 -15.83 -33.87
CA GLU A 75 -3.67 -14.58 -33.83
C GLU A 75 -3.10 -13.56 -32.83
N LEU A 76 -2.59 -14.03 -31.68
CA LEU A 76 -2.09 -13.16 -30.62
C LEU A 76 -0.77 -12.45 -30.99
N VAL A 77 0.11 -13.12 -31.73
CA VAL A 77 1.47 -12.62 -32.02
C VAL A 77 1.62 -12.02 -33.43
N LYS A 78 0.60 -12.13 -34.29
CA LYS A 78 0.68 -11.55 -35.63
C LYS A 78 0.73 -10.02 -35.57
N PRO A 79 1.48 -9.36 -36.47
CA PRO A 79 1.44 -7.91 -36.57
C PRO A 79 0.06 -7.39 -36.97
N LEU A 80 -0.43 -6.40 -36.24
CA LEU A 80 -1.63 -5.61 -36.53
C LEU A 80 -1.19 -4.33 -37.24
N THR A 81 -1.65 -4.14 -38.48
CA THR A 81 -1.34 -2.94 -39.26
C THR A 81 -2.30 -1.79 -38.96
N LYS A 82 -3.42 -2.07 -38.28
CA LYS A 82 -4.40 -1.08 -37.86
C LYS A 82 -4.77 -1.27 -36.39
N ILE A 83 -4.51 -0.25 -35.59
CA ILE A 83 -5.02 -0.09 -34.23
C ILE A 83 -5.54 1.33 -34.13
N ASP A 84 -6.86 1.47 -34.02
CA ASP A 84 -7.53 2.75 -33.93
C ASP A 84 -7.43 3.31 -32.50
N ARG A 85 -6.40 4.12 -32.26
CA ARG A 85 -6.22 4.83 -30.98
C ARG A 85 -7.23 5.96 -30.76
N THR A 86 -8.10 6.26 -31.74
CA THR A 86 -9.25 7.14 -31.50
C THR A 86 -10.45 6.40 -30.91
N PHE A 87 -10.39 5.06 -30.84
CA PHE A 87 -11.41 4.26 -30.17
C PHE A 87 -11.42 4.58 -28.66
N PRO A 88 -12.59 4.82 -28.04
CA PRO A 88 -12.68 5.16 -26.62
C PRO A 88 -11.99 4.12 -25.72
N GLY A 89 -11.07 4.60 -24.88
CA GLY A 89 -10.27 3.79 -23.97
C GLY A 89 -8.90 3.39 -24.49
N PHE A 90 -8.60 3.58 -25.79
CA PHE A 90 -7.32 3.21 -26.43
C PHE A 90 -6.39 4.39 -26.76
N GLY A 91 -6.78 5.62 -26.42
CA GLY A 91 -6.01 6.85 -26.75
C GLY A 91 -4.59 6.84 -26.20
N ASP A 92 -4.42 6.27 -25.01
CA ASP A 92 -3.14 6.13 -24.32
C ASP A 92 -2.54 4.72 -24.39
N PHE A 93 -3.06 3.84 -25.25
CA PHE A 93 -2.39 2.58 -25.56
C PHE A 93 -1.06 2.83 -26.27
N ALA A 94 0.03 2.27 -25.75
CA ALA A 94 1.40 2.55 -26.21
C ALA A 94 1.53 2.56 -27.74
N SER A 95 2.08 3.64 -28.30
CA SER A 95 2.22 3.84 -29.75
C SER A 95 3.02 2.73 -30.46
N GLN A 96 3.93 2.08 -29.74
CA GLN A 96 4.76 0.98 -30.21
C GLN A 96 4.03 -0.36 -30.23
N GLY A 97 2.90 -0.48 -29.52
CA GLY A 97 2.09 -1.68 -29.52
C GLY A 97 1.48 -1.93 -30.90
N VAL A 98 1.85 -3.05 -31.51
CA VAL A 98 1.41 -3.47 -32.87
C VAL A 98 0.98 -4.93 -32.92
N LYS A 99 0.72 -5.56 -31.77
CA LYS A 99 0.26 -6.95 -31.65
C LYS A 99 -0.81 -7.05 -30.57
N ALA A 100 -1.58 -8.12 -30.59
CA ALA A 100 -2.48 -8.43 -29.48
C ALA A 100 -1.67 -8.77 -28.21
N ILE A 101 -0.59 -9.53 -28.37
CA ILE A 101 0.42 -9.82 -27.34
C ILE A 101 1.79 -9.49 -27.91
N GLU A 102 2.48 -8.52 -27.29
CA GLU A 102 3.89 -8.24 -27.53
C GLU A 102 4.72 -8.97 -26.47
N PRO A 103 5.52 -10.00 -26.86
CA PRO A 103 6.20 -10.85 -25.90
C PRO A 103 7.08 -10.09 -24.89
N GLY A 104 6.75 -10.24 -23.61
CA GLY A 104 7.46 -9.61 -22.49
C GLY A 104 7.16 -8.13 -22.25
N TYR A 105 6.26 -7.50 -23.02
CA TYR A 105 5.92 -6.08 -22.89
C TYR A 105 4.40 -5.89 -22.72
N PRO A 106 3.89 -5.88 -21.46
CA PRO A 106 2.46 -5.72 -21.18
C PRO A 106 1.88 -4.44 -21.78
N ASP A 107 2.61 -3.34 -21.70
CA ASP A 107 2.15 -2.01 -22.12
C ASP A 107 1.99 -1.90 -23.64
N GLN A 108 2.67 -2.77 -24.40
CA GLN A 108 2.61 -2.87 -25.86
C GLN A 108 1.66 -3.98 -26.35
N SER A 109 1.06 -4.72 -25.42
CA SER A 109 0.13 -5.81 -25.71
C SER A 109 -1.31 -5.28 -25.71
N LEU A 110 -1.92 -5.19 -26.89
CA LEU A 110 -3.27 -4.63 -27.05
C LEU A 110 -4.32 -5.37 -26.21
N LEU A 111 -4.25 -6.71 -26.14
CA LEU A 111 -5.20 -7.49 -25.36
C LEU A 111 -5.04 -7.22 -23.85
N TYR A 112 -3.80 -7.10 -23.36
CA TYR A 112 -3.57 -6.77 -21.96
C TYR A 112 -4.10 -5.37 -21.63
N HIS A 113 -3.79 -4.36 -22.46
CA HIS A 113 -4.33 -3.01 -22.31
C HIS A 113 -5.86 -3.01 -22.28
N ALA A 114 -6.51 -3.67 -23.24
CA ALA A 114 -7.96 -3.72 -23.31
C ALA A 114 -8.59 -4.25 -22.02
N LEU A 115 -8.01 -5.30 -21.42
CA LEU A 115 -8.55 -5.95 -20.24
C LEU A 115 -8.19 -5.24 -18.93
N ALA A 116 -6.98 -4.68 -18.85
CA ALA A 116 -6.44 -4.08 -17.63
C ALA A 116 -6.71 -2.57 -17.48
N ALA A 117 -6.96 -1.85 -18.58
CA ALA A 117 -7.21 -0.42 -18.54
C ALA A 117 -8.64 -0.11 -18.03
N PRO A 118 -8.81 0.66 -16.95
CA PRO A 118 -10.13 1.05 -16.46
C PRO A 118 -10.87 2.00 -17.41
N SER A 119 -10.17 2.63 -18.36
CA SER A 119 -10.75 3.45 -19.43
C SER A 119 -11.51 2.68 -20.50
N VAL A 120 -11.33 1.35 -20.58
CA VAL A 120 -11.97 0.49 -21.59
C VAL A 120 -13.24 -0.13 -20.99
N VAL A 121 -14.37 0.51 -21.29
CA VAL A 121 -15.69 0.17 -20.68
C VAL A 121 -16.87 0.09 -21.63
N ALA A 122 -16.71 0.54 -22.88
CA ALA A 122 -17.81 0.68 -23.82
C ALA A 122 -17.35 0.45 -25.26
N LEU A 123 -18.32 0.14 -26.12
CA LEU A 123 -18.19 0.12 -27.57
C LEU A 123 -18.10 1.54 -28.14
N ARG A 124 -17.70 1.67 -29.41
CA ARG A 124 -17.55 2.97 -30.09
C ARG A 124 -18.80 3.85 -30.04
N ASN A 125 -19.98 3.24 -30.08
CA ASN A 125 -21.28 3.93 -30.01
C ASN A 125 -21.69 4.33 -28.59
N GLY A 126 -20.84 4.09 -27.57
CA GLY A 126 -21.13 4.36 -26.17
C GLY A 126 -21.92 3.25 -25.46
N ALA A 127 -22.29 2.17 -26.14
CA ALA A 127 -22.94 1.04 -25.49
C ALA A 127 -21.99 0.35 -24.49
N LYS A 128 -22.45 0.16 -23.26
CA LYS A 128 -21.67 -0.49 -22.20
C LYS A 128 -21.40 -1.96 -22.53
N LEU A 129 -20.21 -2.43 -22.16
CA LEU A 129 -19.91 -3.87 -22.18
C LEU A 129 -20.81 -4.62 -21.18
N ALA A 130 -21.18 -5.85 -21.51
CA ALA A 130 -22.12 -6.64 -20.69
C ALA A 130 -21.45 -7.28 -19.46
N GLY A 131 -20.13 -7.25 -19.40
CA GLY A 131 -19.34 -7.73 -18.26
C GLY A 131 -17.84 -7.53 -18.49
N PHE A 132 -17.07 -7.75 -17.43
CA PHE A 132 -15.68 -7.33 -17.34
C PHE A 132 -14.76 -8.49 -16.94
N PRO A 133 -13.44 -8.36 -17.17
CA PRO A 133 -12.46 -9.35 -16.73
C PRO A 133 -12.32 -9.37 -15.21
N THR A 134 -12.23 -10.58 -14.67
CA THR A 134 -11.84 -10.86 -13.29
C THR A 134 -10.35 -10.58 -13.09
N LEU A 135 -9.91 -10.47 -11.84
CA LEU A 135 -8.50 -10.28 -11.53
C LEU A 135 -7.64 -11.47 -12.02
N LYS A 136 -8.15 -12.70 -11.89
CA LYS A 136 -7.50 -13.92 -12.38
C LYS A 136 -7.31 -13.92 -13.90
N GLU A 137 -8.27 -13.43 -14.68
CA GLU A 137 -8.16 -13.37 -16.13
C GLU A 137 -7.15 -12.30 -16.58
N ILE A 138 -7.11 -11.15 -15.89
CA ILE A 138 -6.08 -10.12 -16.13
C ILE A 138 -4.70 -10.72 -15.83
N GLU A 139 -4.53 -11.43 -14.71
CA GLU A 139 -3.30 -12.13 -14.38
C GLU A 139 -2.92 -13.20 -15.40
N THR A 140 -3.89 -13.95 -15.92
CA THR A 140 -3.65 -15.00 -16.93
C THR A 140 -3.05 -14.38 -18.19
N VAL A 141 -3.61 -13.26 -18.67
CA VAL A 141 -3.10 -12.54 -19.84
C VAL A 141 -1.72 -11.94 -19.52
N GLU A 142 -1.53 -11.37 -18.33
CA GLU A 142 -0.25 -10.84 -17.85
C GLU A 142 0.85 -11.92 -17.86
N ASN A 143 0.57 -13.11 -17.30
CA ASN A 143 1.49 -14.25 -17.32
C ASN A 143 1.80 -14.68 -18.74
N TYR A 144 0.79 -14.73 -19.61
CA TYR A 144 0.97 -15.13 -21.01
C TYR A 144 1.83 -14.14 -21.80
N VAL A 145 1.73 -12.83 -21.53
CA VAL A 145 2.63 -11.82 -22.12
C VAL A 145 4.09 -12.20 -21.88
N TYR A 146 4.47 -12.54 -20.64
CA TYR A 146 5.84 -12.93 -20.32
C TYR A 146 6.20 -14.33 -20.85
N ALA A 147 5.28 -15.29 -20.74
CA ALA A 147 5.46 -16.66 -21.24
C ALA A 147 5.70 -16.72 -22.75
N SER A 148 5.00 -15.89 -23.52
CA SER A 148 5.05 -15.87 -24.98
C SER A 148 6.43 -15.49 -25.53
N ARG A 149 7.30 -14.90 -24.71
CA ARG A 149 8.71 -14.63 -25.04
C ARG A 149 9.50 -15.93 -25.22
N LYS A 150 9.08 -17.02 -24.56
CA LYS A 150 9.75 -18.33 -24.54
C LYS A 150 11.24 -18.20 -24.18
N ALA A 151 11.58 -17.24 -23.31
CA ALA A 151 12.94 -16.93 -22.95
C ALA A 151 13.50 -17.96 -21.97
N THR A 152 14.75 -18.36 -22.19
CA THR A 152 15.56 -19.09 -21.22
C THR A 152 16.13 -18.15 -20.16
N LEU A 153 16.52 -18.68 -19.00
CA LEU A 153 17.19 -17.89 -17.97
C LEU A 153 18.49 -17.23 -18.48
N GLU A 154 19.22 -17.92 -19.37
CA GLU A 154 20.45 -17.42 -19.99
C GLU A 154 20.21 -16.18 -20.84
N GLU A 155 19.11 -16.16 -21.60
CA GLU A 155 18.73 -15.00 -22.40
C GLU A 155 18.26 -13.83 -21.54
N ILE A 156 17.55 -14.10 -20.44
CA ILE A 156 17.09 -13.07 -19.50
C ILE A 156 18.28 -12.40 -18.81
N ARG A 157 19.28 -13.17 -18.34
CA ARG A 157 20.47 -12.63 -17.64
C ARG A 157 21.54 -12.06 -18.57
N LYS A 158 21.36 -12.15 -19.89
CA LYS A 158 22.36 -11.70 -20.86
C LYS A 158 22.70 -10.22 -20.67
N GLY A 159 23.96 -9.93 -20.34
CA GLY A 159 24.43 -8.56 -20.12
C GLY A 159 24.04 -7.96 -18.76
N ILE A 160 23.67 -8.80 -17.80
CA ILE A 160 23.40 -8.42 -16.40
C ILE A 160 24.43 -9.10 -15.52
N ALA A 161 25.12 -8.34 -14.68
CA ALA A 161 26.04 -8.89 -13.69
C ALA A 161 25.26 -9.74 -12.67
N ALA A 162 25.87 -10.78 -12.11
CA ALA A 162 25.17 -11.72 -11.23
C ALA A 162 24.63 -11.02 -9.98
N GLU A 163 25.38 -10.08 -9.43
CA GLU A 163 25.04 -9.22 -8.30
C GLU A 163 23.93 -8.20 -8.59
N ASP A 164 23.62 -7.95 -9.86
CA ASP A 164 22.59 -7.01 -10.30
C ASP A 164 21.30 -7.71 -10.72
N LEU A 165 21.23 -9.04 -10.65
CA LEU A 165 20.03 -9.82 -10.95
C LEU A 165 19.49 -10.49 -9.69
N SER A 166 18.22 -10.25 -9.37
CA SER A 166 17.58 -10.82 -8.18
C SER A 166 16.13 -11.19 -8.47
N ILE A 167 15.59 -12.10 -7.67
CA ILE A 167 14.13 -12.17 -7.48
C ILE A 167 13.72 -10.93 -6.70
N VAL A 168 12.73 -10.19 -7.17
CA VAL A 168 12.22 -8.98 -6.50
C VAL A 168 10.70 -9.01 -6.53
N VAL A 169 10.08 -8.77 -5.39
CA VAL A 169 8.62 -8.63 -5.29
C VAL A 169 8.23 -7.17 -5.50
N PHE A 170 7.18 -6.93 -6.29
CA PHE A 170 6.63 -5.61 -6.53
C PHE A 170 5.12 -5.62 -6.25
N ALA A 171 4.62 -4.54 -5.64
CA ALA A 171 3.24 -4.12 -5.82
C ALA A 171 3.09 -3.59 -7.24
N LEU A 172 2.03 -3.99 -7.94
CA LEU A 172 1.84 -3.65 -9.36
C LEU A 172 0.42 -3.19 -9.66
N GLN A 173 0.28 -2.24 -10.59
CA GLN A 173 -1.01 -1.79 -11.09
C GLN A 173 -0.86 -1.27 -12.54
N TYR A 174 -1.75 -1.71 -13.44
CA TYR A 174 -1.84 -1.13 -14.77
C TYR A 174 -2.59 0.21 -14.69
N ARG A 175 -1.99 1.28 -15.21
CA ARG A 175 -2.48 2.65 -15.04
C ARG A 175 -2.47 3.41 -16.35
N ASN A 176 -3.52 4.17 -16.62
CA ASN A 176 -3.57 5.13 -17.73
C ASN A 176 -2.47 6.20 -17.62
N ALA A 177 -2.15 6.85 -18.74
CA ALA A 177 -0.99 7.74 -18.87
C ALA A 177 -0.81 8.77 -17.74
N PRO A 178 -1.84 9.50 -17.28
CA PRO A 178 -1.65 10.54 -16.26
C PRO A 178 -1.12 10.01 -14.91
N MET A 179 -1.32 8.72 -14.64
CA MET A 179 -0.93 8.02 -13.41
C MET A 179 0.19 6.99 -13.62
N SER A 180 0.63 6.79 -14.86
CA SER A 180 1.69 5.84 -15.17
C SER A 180 3.05 6.33 -14.67
N ALA A 181 4.04 5.43 -14.63
CA ALA A 181 5.37 5.77 -14.16
C ALA A 181 6.05 6.80 -15.08
N SER A 182 5.88 6.68 -16.40
CA SER A 182 6.44 7.65 -17.34
C SER A 182 5.59 8.90 -17.54
N GLY A 183 4.27 8.82 -17.33
CA GLY A 183 3.34 9.88 -17.72
C GLY A 183 2.99 9.92 -19.21
N HIS A 184 3.55 9.03 -20.04
CA HIS A 184 3.47 9.15 -21.51
C HIS A 184 2.40 8.26 -22.16
N HIS A 185 2.13 7.08 -21.61
CA HIS A 185 1.10 6.15 -22.09
C HIS A 185 0.65 5.27 -20.92
N ALA A 186 -0.39 4.47 -21.13
CA ALA A 186 -0.84 3.50 -20.14
C ALA A 186 0.22 2.43 -19.90
N GLN A 187 0.62 2.21 -18.64
CA GLN A 187 1.70 1.30 -18.29
C GLN A 187 1.41 0.46 -17.03
N LEU A 188 1.98 -0.74 -16.99
CA LEU A 188 2.12 -1.53 -15.77
C LEU A 188 3.19 -0.87 -14.90
N CYS A 189 2.75 -0.34 -13.78
CA CYS A 189 3.57 0.39 -12.83
C CYS A 189 3.93 -0.52 -11.66
N PHE A 190 5.16 -0.38 -11.16
CA PHE A 190 5.73 -1.23 -10.14
C PHE A 190 6.28 -0.38 -8.99
N SER A 191 6.07 -0.82 -7.76
CA SER A 191 6.77 -0.30 -6.59
C SER A 191 7.14 -1.44 -5.68
N ARG A 192 8.26 -1.32 -4.96
CA ARG A 192 8.59 -2.28 -3.90
C ARG A 192 7.88 -1.93 -2.60
N THR A 193 7.00 -0.94 -2.59
CA THR A 193 6.05 -0.68 -1.51
C THR A 193 4.62 -0.77 -2.03
N GLY A 194 3.76 -1.50 -1.32
CA GLY A 194 2.32 -1.52 -1.59
C GLY A 194 1.52 -1.16 -0.35
N ILE A 195 0.38 -0.49 -0.55
CA ILE A 195 -0.53 -0.10 0.53
C ILE A 195 -1.83 -0.89 0.39
N ALA A 196 -2.17 -1.63 1.43
CA ALA A 196 -3.51 -2.21 1.63
C ALA A 196 -4.27 -1.36 2.67
N ARG A 197 -5.60 -1.26 2.51
CA ARG A 197 -6.46 -0.45 3.38
C ARG A 197 -7.35 -1.34 4.22
N LEU A 198 -7.42 -1.04 5.52
CA LEU A 198 -8.37 -1.67 6.43
C LEU A 198 -9.82 -1.34 6.04
N GLY A 199 -10.72 -2.18 6.54
CA GLY A 199 -12.15 -2.00 6.41
C GLY A 199 -12.89 -2.74 7.52
N THR A 200 -14.15 -2.35 7.73
CA THR A 200 -15.06 -3.03 8.66
C THR A 200 -15.73 -4.24 8.03
N ILE A 201 -15.67 -4.36 6.70
CA ILE A 201 -16.35 -5.40 5.92
C ILE A 201 -15.43 -5.97 4.83
N GLU A 202 -15.79 -7.16 4.34
CA GLU A 202 -15.04 -7.92 3.34
C GLU A 202 -14.77 -7.13 2.04
N PRO A 203 -13.63 -7.38 1.38
CA PRO A 203 -13.28 -6.72 0.11
C PRO A 203 -14.29 -7.05 -0.99
N LEU A 204 -14.42 -6.13 -1.95
CA LEU A 204 -15.25 -6.31 -3.14
C LEU A 204 -14.48 -5.86 -4.38
N TYR A 205 -14.17 -6.79 -5.27
CA TYR A 205 -13.54 -6.47 -6.55
C TYR A 205 -14.58 -5.92 -7.53
N ASP A 206 -14.40 -4.67 -7.96
CA ASP A 206 -15.15 -4.05 -9.04
C ASP A 206 -14.43 -4.35 -10.36
N ALA A 207 -14.97 -5.31 -11.11
CA ALA A 207 -14.41 -5.72 -12.38
C ALA A 207 -14.47 -4.62 -13.46
N GLN A 208 -15.39 -3.66 -13.36
CA GLN A 208 -15.44 -2.51 -14.27
C GLN A 208 -14.35 -1.48 -13.95
N LEU A 209 -14.03 -1.26 -12.68
CA LEU A 209 -12.97 -0.31 -12.29
C LEU A 209 -11.57 -0.95 -12.21
N ARG A 210 -11.49 -2.27 -12.26
CA ARG A 210 -10.24 -3.05 -12.12
C ARG A 210 -9.54 -2.75 -10.80
N SER A 211 -10.37 -2.50 -9.78
CA SER A 211 -9.97 -2.11 -8.44
C SER A 211 -10.89 -2.77 -7.42
N PHE A 212 -10.47 -2.76 -6.16
CA PHE A 212 -11.36 -3.13 -5.06
C PHE A 212 -12.09 -1.87 -4.62
N ALA A 213 -13.41 -1.94 -4.48
CA ALA A 213 -14.20 -0.82 -3.97
C ALA A 213 -13.80 -0.52 -2.51
N SER A 214 -13.64 0.74 -2.15
CA SER A 214 -13.38 1.16 -0.76
C SER A 214 -14.66 1.50 0.02
N VAL A 215 -15.70 1.97 -0.68
CA VAL A 215 -16.98 2.39 -0.12
C VAL A 215 -18.14 1.53 -0.61
N ASP A 216 -19.21 1.49 0.18
CA ASP A 216 -20.47 0.82 -0.16
C ASP A 216 -21.61 1.83 0.07
N GLU A 217 -22.20 2.35 -1.01
CA GLU A 217 -23.24 3.40 -0.93
C GLU A 217 -24.46 2.97 -0.09
N ALA A 218 -24.76 1.67 -0.06
CA ALA A 218 -25.85 1.13 0.74
C ALA A 218 -25.48 1.03 2.24
N ARG A 219 -24.19 1.11 2.58
CA ARG A 219 -23.65 1.01 3.94
C ARG A 219 -22.60 2.11 4.18
N PRO A 220 -23.01 3.38 4.26
CA PRO A 220 -22.10 4.54 4.30
C PRO A 220 -21.21 4.63 5.57
N TYR A 221 -21.47 3.78 6.58
CA TYR A 221 -20.66 3.69 7.80
C TYR A 221 -19.78 2.44 7.83
N ASP A 222 -19.88 1.58 6.82
CA ASP A 222 -19.00 0.45 6.63
C ASP A 222 -17.98 0.74 5.55
N PHE A 223 -16.74 0.31 5.78
CA PHE A 223 -15.63 0.49 4.85
C PHE A 223 -15.17 -0.87 4.35
N ARG A 224 -15.07 -1.01 3.04
CA ARG A 224 -14.53 -2.22 2.43
C ARG A 224 -13.03 -2.27 2.69
N VAL A 225 -12.53 -3.45 3.00
CA VAL A 225 -11.10 -3.71 2.89
C VAL A 225 -10.68 -3.49 1.44
N THR A 226 -9.56 -2.79 1.22
CA THR A 226 -8.94 -2.63 -0.10
C THR A 226 -7.61 -3.40 -0.12
N PRO A 227 -7.59 -4.62 -0.69
CA PRO A 227 -6.38 -5.42 -0.85
C PRO A 227 -5.35 -4.81 -1.80
N ARG A 228 -4.11 -5.30 -1.72
CA ARG A 228 -3.03 -4.95 -2.65
C ARG A 228 -2.40 -6.20 -3.27
N ARG A 229 -2.31 -6.21 -4.59
CA ARG A 229 -1.65 -7.28 -5.36
C ARG A 229 -0.15 -7.05 -5.45
N PHE A 230 0.61 -8.12 -5.20
CA PHE A 230 2.05 -8.24 -5.36
C PHE A 230 2.38 -9.41 -6.27
N ALA A 231 3.48 -9.33 -7.01
CA ALA A 231 4.02 -10.47 -7.75
C ALA A 231 5.55 -10.43 -7.79
N ALA A 232 6.14 -11.60 -8.03
CA ALA A 232 7.58 -11.78 -8.13
C ALA A 232 8.06 -11.56 -9.57
N PHE A 233 9.24 -10.95 -9.71
CA PHE A 233 9.89 -10.72 -10.99
C PHE A 233 11.38 -11.07 -10.88
N LEU A 234 11.98 -11.51 -11.98
CA LEU A 234 13.40 -11.26 -12.19
C LEU A 234 13.56 -9.78 -12.49
N ALA A 235 14.39 -9.11 -11.70
CA ALA A 235 14.63 -7.68 -11.82
C ALA A 235 16.13 -7.38 -11.85
N LYS A 236 16.46 -6.30 -12.55
CA LYS A 236 17.82 -5.77 -12.64
C LYS A 236 17.98 -4.55 -11.75
N ARG A 237 19.08 -4.49 -11.02
CA ARG A 237 19.52 -3.26 -10.37
C ARG A 237 20.13 -2.32 -11.40
N VAL A 238 19.65 -1.08 -11.43
CA VAL A 238 20.09 -0.02 -12.32
C VAL A 238 20.60 1.14 -11.47
N ALA A 239 21.84 1.55 -11.72
CA ALA A 239 22.45 2.71 -11.10
C ALA A 239 22.04 3.98 -11.87
N GLY A 240 21.40 4.90 -11.16
CA GLY A 240 20.95 6.19 -11.66
C GLY A 240 19.71 6.10 -12.55
N TYR A 241 18.87 7.13 -12.46
CA TYR A 241 17.84 7.39 -13.46
C TYR A 241 18.43 8.10 -14.68
N ASP A 242 18.23 7.51 -15.87
CA ASP A 242 18.73 8.03 -17.15
C ASP A 242 17.67 8.08 -18.27
N GLY A 243 16.40 7.85 -17.94
CA GLY A 243 15.27 7.88 -18.89
C GLY A 243 14.98 6.56 -19.62
N ARG A 244 15.78 5.50 -19.45
CA ARG A 244 15.55 4.19 -20.12
C ARG A 244 14.40 3.37 -19.54
N PHE A 245 13.96 3.71 -18.32
CA PHE A 245 12.72 3.24 -17.71
C PHE A 245 11.90 4.46 -17.30
N GLY A 246 10.61 4.27 -17.05
CA GLY A 246 9.75 5.32 -16.52
C GLY A 246 9.94 5.40 -15.01
N LEU A 247 10.19 6.61 -14.50
CA LEU A 247 10.23 6.89 -13.06
C LEU A 247 9.17 7.95 -12.78
N GLN A 248 8.22 7.64 -11.90
CA GLN A 248 7.17 8.59 -11.58
C GLN A 248 7.75 9.79 -10.83
N ASP A 249 7.49 10.98 -11.36
CA ASP A 249 7.91 12.27 -10.82
C ASP A 249 9.40 12.29 -10.37
N PRO A 250 10.36 12.17 -11.31
CA PRO A 250 11.79 12.13 -11.00
C PRO A 250 12.25 13.35 -10.18
N GLN A 251 13.20 13.13 -9.29
CA GLN A 251 13.72 14.13 -8.37
C GLN A 251 15.22 14.39 -8.58
N GLU A 252 15.69 15.51 -8.03
CA GLU A 252 17.12 15.77 -7.89
C GLU A 252 17.77 14.65 -7.06
N GLY A 253 18.92 14.16 -7.53
CA GLY A 253 19.66 13.06 -6.89
C GLY A 253 19.25 11.66 -7.37
N ASP A 254 18.14 11.48 -8.09
CA ASP A 254 17.75 10.16 -8.63
C ASP A 254 18.78 9.61 -9.64
N SER A 255 19.62 10.45 -10.25
CA SER A 255 20.76 10.02 -11.07
C SER A 255 21.87 9.32 -10.28
N ASN A 256 21.88 9.43 -8.95
CA ASN A 256 22.86 8.83 -8.04
C ASN A 256 22.27 7.69 -7.17
N ARG A 257 20.99 7.33 -7.37
CA ARG A 257 20.31 6.28 -6.62
C ARG A 257 20.29 4.96 -7.39
N GLU A 258 20.06 3.86 -6.68
CA GLU A 258 19.87 2.55 -7.30
C GLU A 258 18.39 2.18 -7.36
N PHE A 259 17.94 1.62 -8.48
CA PHE A 259 16.57 1.17 -8.68
C PHE A 259 16.53 -0.29 -9.10
N TRP A 260 15.56 -1.04 -8.57
CA TRP A 260 15.24 -2.38 -9.06
C TRP A 260 14.17 -2.28 -10.15
N ILE A 261 14.50 -2.69 -11.36
CA ILE A 261 13.63 -2.60 -12.53
C ILE A 261 13.20 -4.01 -12.97
N PRO A 262 11.90 -4.33 -13.04
CA PRO A 262 11.43 -5.65 -13.45
C PRO A 262 11.80 -5.93 -14.92
N ILE A 263 12.10 -7.19 -15.23
CA ILE A 263 12.44 -7.66 -16.58
C ILE A 263 11.54 -8.81 -17.03
N HIS A 264 11.22 -9.73 -16.12
CA HIS A 264 10.41 -10.91 -16.44
C HIS A 264 9.57 -11.31 -15.24
N LYS A 265 8.25 -11.43 -15.40
CA LYS A 265 7.37 -11.90 -14.33
C LYS A 265 7.65 -13.37 -14.01
N LEU A 266 7.64 -13.71 -12.74
CA LEU A 266 7.74 -15.07 -12.24
C LEU A 266 6.37 -15.58 -11.81
N PHE A 267 6.01 -16.77 -12.31
CA PHE A 267 4.82 -17.53 -11.91
C PHE A 267 5.15 -19.03 -11.99
N SER A 268 4.39 -19.85 -11.26
CA SER A 268 4.63 -21.29 -11.18
C SER A 268 4.29 -22.01 -12.49
N GLY A 269 5.03 -23.08 -12.80
CA GLY A 269 4.82 -23.95 -13.96
C GLY A 269 5.94 -23.91 -15.01
N LYS A 270 5.74 -24.70 -16.08
CA LYS A 270 6.73 -24.95 -17.14
C LYS A 270 6.79 -23.86 -18.22
N GLU A 271 5.82 -22.98 -18.24
CA GLU A 271 5.66 -21.96 -19.28
C GLU A 271 6.30 -20.62 -18.91
N CYS A 272 6.70 -20.42 -17.65
CA CYS A 272 7.25 -19.15 -17.17
C CYS A 272 8.63 -18.84 -17.77
N ILE A 273 9.58 -19.78 -17.65
CA ILE A 273 10.93 -19.69 -18.21
C ILE A 273 11.20 -20.99 -18.96
N ALA A 274 11.67 -20.88 -20.21
CA ALA A 274 11.91 -22.05 -21.04
C ALA A 274 12.92 -23.00 -20.40
N ASN A 275 12.61 -24.30 -20.47
CA ASN A 275 13.39 -25.41 -19.91
C ASN A 275 13.43 -25.46 -18.36
N MET A 276 12.53 -24.75 -17.68
CA MET A 276 12.40 -24.79 -16.22
C MET A 276 10.95 -25.06 -15.82
N ASP A 277 10.74 -25.73 -14.68
CA ASP A 277 9.43 -25.91 -14.05
C ASP A 277 9.47 -25.20 -12.70
N LEU A 278 8.97 -23.95 -12.66
CA LEU A 278 9.14 -23.08 -11.50
C LEU A 278 8.08 -23.37 -10.44
N GLU A 279 8.47 -23.27 -9.17
CA GLU A 279 7.57 -23.25 -8.04
C GLU A 279 7.83 -21.95 -7.27
N ILE A 280 6.96 -20.97 -7.50
CA ILE A 280 7.06 -19.67 -6.84
C ILE A 280 6.30 -19.75 -5.52
N GLN A 281 7.01 -19.54 -4.42
CA GLN A 281 6.42 -19.52 -3.08
C GLN A 281 6.42 -18.08 -2.57
N LEU A 282 5.22 -17.51 -2.43
CA LEU A 282 5.03 -16.21 -1.78
C LEU A 282 4.84 -16.40 -0.27
N SER A 283 5.50 -15.55 0.50
CA SER A 283 5.34 -15.46 1.96
C SER A 283 5.22 -14.01 2.38
N SER A 284 4.62 -13.79 3.55
CA SER A 284 4.44 -12.45 4.09
C SER A 284 4.54 -12.46 5.61
N GLY A 285 4.97 -11.35 6.19
CA GLY A 285 4.88 -11.10 7.63
C GLY A 285 4.35 -9.70 7.90
N MET A 286 3.46 -9.57 8.88
CA MET A 286 2.87 -8.28 9.28
C MET A 286 3.09 -8.02 10.76
N ARG A 287 3.24 -6.75 11.13
CA ARG A 287 3.46 -6.35 12.52
C ARG A 287 2.82 -5.01 12.83
N ASN A 288 2.23 -4.93 14.01
CA ASN A 288 1.86 -3.69 14.69
C ASN A 288 2.38 -3.78 16.11
N ASP A 289 3.21 -2.82 16.50
CA ASP A 289 3.75 -2.74 17.85
C ASP A 289 3.68 -1.32 18.44
N ILE A 290 2.67 -0.55 18.01
CA ILE A 290 2.33 0.79 18.50
C ILE A 290 2.29 0.84 20.04
N ILE A 291 1.52 -0.07 20.67
CA ILE A 291 1.35 -0.12 22.12
C ILE A 291 2.67 -0.53 22.81
N ALA A 292 3.40 -1.51 22.27
CA ALA A 292 4.69 -1.91 22.83
C ALA A 292 5.70 -0.75 22.79
N SER A 293 5.81 -0.06 21.65
CA SER A 293 6.71 1.08 21.44
C SER A 293 6.37 2.27 22.35
N PHE A 294 5.08 2.54 22.58
CA PHE A 294 4.62 3.49 23.60
C PHE A 294 5.17 3.16 25.00
N HIS A 295 4.99 1.92 25.46
CA HIS A 295 5.45 1.53 26.80
C HIS A 295 6.98 1.53 26.93
N ARG A 296 7.70 1.05 25.91
CA ARG A 296 9.18 1.09 25.89
C ARG A 296 9.69 2.52 25.99
N THR A 297 9.04 3.45 25.28
CA THR A 297 9.40 4.87 25.32
C THR A 297 9.19 5.48 26.70
N LEU A 298 8.04 5.25 27.35
CA LEU A 298 7.80 5.76 28.70
C LEU A 298 8.76 5.14 29.75
N GLN A 299 9.06 3.85 29.63
CA GLN A 299 10.04 3.20 30.49
C GLN A 299 11.45 3.78 30.33
N GLY A 300 11.84 4.10 29.09
CA GLY A 300 13.08 4.82 28.81
C GLY A 300 13.15 6.21 29.46
N GLN A 301 12.00 6.83 29.73
CA GLN A 301 11.89 8.10 30.47
C GLN A 301 11.86 7.90 32.01
N GLY A 302 11.99 6.67 32.49
CA GLY A 302 11.93 6.34 33.93
C GLY A 302 10.51 6.28 34.50
N LEU A 303 9.47 6.24 33.65
CA LEU A 303 8.07 6.15 34.07
C LEU A 303 7.62 4.69 34.16
N THR A 304 6.87 4.37 35.21
CA THR A 304 6.26 3.06 35.37
C THR A 304 5.00 2.97 34.52
N THR A 305 4.88 1.91 33.72
CA THR A 305 3.68 1.66 32.91
C THR A 305 2.86 0.47 33.38
N GLY A 306 3.36 -0.31 34.34
CA GLY A 306 2.72 -1.53 34.83
C GLY A 306 3.01 -2.79 34.01
N TRP A 307 3.72 -2.68 32.89
CA TRP A 307 3.98 -3.78 31.94
C TRP A 307 5.47 -3.92 31.68
N THR A 308 6.03 -5.12 31.54
CA THR A 308 7.49 -5.27 31.35
C THR A 308 7.86 -6.46 30.48
N GLY A 309 9.06 -6.42 29.89
CA GLY A 309 9.73 -7.58 29.28
C GLY A 309 8.81 -8.37 28.35
N ASN A 310 8.54 -9.63 28.72
CA ASN A 310 7.71 -10.55 27.95
C ASN A 310 6.28 -10.07 27.69
N ASP A 311 5.69 -9.21 28.53
CA ASP A 311 4.34 -8.68 28.27
C ASP A 311 4.32 -7.90 26.94
N LEU A 312 5.36 -7.11 26.67
CA LEU A 312 5.46 -6.23 25.50
C LEU A 312 5.70 -6.97 24.18
N GLU A 313 5.83 -8.29 24.20
CA GLU A 313 5.94 -9.15 23.00
C GLU A 313 4.65 -9.95 22.71
N GLN A 314 3.63 -9.80 23.57
CA GLN A 314 2.36 -10.51 23.46
C GLN A 314 1.25 -9.62 22.93
N TYR A 315 0.18 -10.24 22.42
CA TYR A 315 -1.06 -9.52 22.14
C TYR A 315 -1.65 -8.96 23.44
N PRO A 316 -2.13 -7.70 23.48
CA PRO A 316 -2.31 -6.77 22.36
C PRO A 316 -1.15 -5.79 22.13
N PHE A 317 -0.05 -5.88 22.89
CA PHE A 317 1.11 -4.99 22.74
C PHE A 317 1.77 -5.11 21.36
N VAL A 318 1.80 -6.34 20.84
CA VAL A 318 2.22 -6.66 19.47
C VAL A 318 1.15 -7.51 18.80
N VAL A 319 0.67 -7.04 17.65
CA VAL A 319 -0.23 -7.78 16.75
C VAL A 319 0.59 -8.24 15.55
N LYS A 320 0.36 -9.47 15.08
CA LYS A 320 1.15 -10.07 13.99
C LYS A 320 0.28 -10.75 12.94
N ASP A 321 0.78 -10.74 11.71
CA ASP A 321 0.34 -11.59 10.60
C ASP A 321 -1.17 -11.56 10.37
N ALA A 322 -1.84 -12.72 10.33
CA ALA A 322 -3.26 -12.84 9.99
C ALA A 322 -4.23 -12.11 10.96
N ALA A 323 -3.74 -11.60 12.09
CA ALA A 323 -4.51 -10.67 12.92
C ALA A 323 -4.59 -9.24 12.34
N ILE A 324 -3.69 -8.92 11.40
CA ILE A 324 -3.57 -7.67 10.62
C ILE A 324 -3.99 -7.92 9.17
N ALA A 325 -3.20 -8.72 8.44
CA ALA A 325 -3.40 -9.02 7.02
C ALA A 325 -2.76 -10.36 6.64
N SER A 326 -3.23 -10.96 5.56
CA SER A 326 -2.69 -12.22 5.04
C SER A 326 -2.74 -12.28 3.52
N LEU A 327 -1.88 -13.09 2.91
CA LEU A 327 -2.03 -13.47 1.51
C LEU A 327 -3.35 -14.22 1.31
N SER A 328 -4.14 -13.77 0.34
CA SER A 328 -5.40 -14.39 -0.06
C SER A 328 -5.18 -15.84 -0.47
N LYS A 329 -6.12 -16.69 -0.06
CA LYS A 329 -6.23 -18.08 -0.54
C LYS A 329 -7.37 -18.25 -1.55
N SER A 330 -8.04 -17.15 -1.92
CA SER A 330 -9.13 -17.18 -2.91
C SER A 330 -8.56 -17.41 -4.31
N GLU A 331 -9.03 -18.46 -4.97
CA GLU A 331 -8.67 -18.75 -6.36
C GLU A 331 -9.15 -17.67 -7.33
N ASP A 332 -10.20 -16.91 -6.98
CA ASP A 332 -10.77 -15.85 -7.81
C ASP A 332 -9.85 -14.61 -7.93
N TYR A 333 -8.92 -14.45 -6.99
CA TYR A 333 -8.04 -13.28 -6.90
C TYR A 333 -6.62 -13.52 -7.40
N GLY A 334 -6.28 -14.76 -7.73
CA GLY A 334 -4.91 -15.14 -8.07
C GLY A 334 -3.97 -15.13 -6.88
N GLU A 335 -2.68 -15.27 -7.16
CA GLU A 335 -1.64 -15.31 -6.13
C GLU A 335 -1.19 -13.89 -5.72
N GLY A 336 -0.67 -13.75 -4.50
CA GLY A 336 0.01 -12.52 -4.09
C GLY A 336 -0.88 -11.34 -3.69
N LEU A 337 -2.19 -11.55 -3.52
CA LEU A 337 -3.09 -10.52 -2.99
C LEU A 337 -3.00 -10.44 -1.46
N VAL A 338 -2.46 -9.36 -0.91
CA VAL A 338 -2.49 -9.11 0.55
C VAL A 338 -3.85 -8.50 0.92
N VAL A 339 -4.56 -9.20 1.80
CA VAL A 339 -5.91 -8.84 2.28
C VAL A 339 -5.85 -8.55 3.77
N PRO A 340 -6.06 -7.29 4.18
CA PRO A 340 -6.28 -6.95 5.58
C PRO A 340 -7.50 -7.66 6.15
N LYS A 341 -7.44 -8.01 7.44
CA LYS A 341 -8.55 -8.65 8.14
C LYS A 341 -9.65 -7.60 8.39
N PRO A 342 -10.89 -7.82 7.93
CA PRO A 342 -12.00 -6.95 8.29
C PRO A 342 -12.18 -6.90 9.81
N ALA A 343 -12.26 -5.69 10.35
CA ALA A 343 -12.36 -5.45 11.78
C ALA A 343 -12.93 -4.06 12.08
N ALA A 344 -13.44 -3.88 13.30
CA ALA A 344 -13.67 -2.53 13.80
C ALA A 344 -12.36 -1.73 13.77
N LEU A 345 -12.45 -0.46 13.33
CA LEU A 345 -11.29 0.41 13.16
C LEU A 345 -10.53 0.62 14.48
N ILE A 346 -11.28 0.69 15.59
CA ILE A 346 -10.75 0.75 16.94
C ILE A 346 -11.41 -0.30 17.83
N ARG A 347 -10.64 -0.89 18.74
CA ARG A 347 -11.12 -1.86 19.72
C ARG A 347 -10.49 -1.58 21.07
N GLU A 348 -11.26 -1.71 22.14
CA GLU A 348 -10.73 -1.63 23.51
C GLU A 348 -9.68 -2.72 23.69
N ALA A 349 -8.48 -2.34 24.12
CA ALA A 349 -7.41 -3.30 24.33
C ALA A 349 -7.69 -4.09 25.63
N THR A 350 -7.58 -5.41 25.55
CA THR A 350 -7.68 -6.28 26.72
C THR A 350 -6.45 -7.16 26.84
N TYR A 351 -5.96 -7.35 28.07
CA TYR A 351 -4.82 -8.20 28.36
C TYR A 351 -5.09 -9.00 29.63
N LYS A 352 -4.87 -10.32 29.57
CA LYS A 352 -5.10 -11.26 30.69
C LYS A 352 -6.51 -11.13 31.30
N GLY A 353 -7.53 -10.89 30.45
CA GLY A 353 -8.94 -10.82 30.85
C GLY A 353 -9.39 -9.48 31.46
N LYS A 354 -8.54 -8.45 31.41
CA LYS A 354 -8.81 -7.11 31.93
C LYS A 354 -8.61 -6.04 30.86
N LEU A 355 -9.19 -4.85 31.08
CA LEU A 355 -8.89 -3.69 30.25
C LEU A 355 -7.40 -3.35 30.36
N LEU A 356 -6.73 -3.20 29.21
CA LEU A 356 -5.33 -2.81 29.18
C LEU A 356 -5.25 -1.29 29.38
N THR A 357 -4.48 -0.87 30.38
CA THR A 357 -4.35 0.54 30.73
C THR A 357 -2.91 1.01 30.83
N PHE A 358 -2.73 2.33 30.85
CA PHE A 358 -1.51 2.98 31.28
C PHE A 358 -1.82 4.13 32.24
N PRO A 359 -0.94 4.41 33.21
CA PRO A 359 -1.14 5.53 34.14
C PRO A 359 -0.90 6.87 33.43
N TRP A 360 -1.88 7.77 33.49
CA TRP A 360 -1.68 9.18 33.16
C TRP A 360 -1.03 9.91 34.33
N HIS A 361 0.30 9.89 34.36
CA HIS A 361 1.10 10.37 35.48
C HIS A 361 0.89 11.86 35.77
N ASN A 362 0.75 12.23 37.06
CA ASN A 362 0.72 13.62 37.50
C ASN A 362 1.96 14.43 37.07
N SER A 363 3.12 13.77 36.97
CA SER A 363 4.36 14.40 36.50
C SER A 363 4.29 14.78 35.03
N LEU A 364 3.58 13.99 34.22
CA LEU A 364 3.32 14.29 32.81
C LEU A 364 2.23 15.34 32.67
N SER A 365 1.10 15.19 33.36
CA SER A 365 -0.09 16.04 33.20
C SER A 365 0.11 17.48 33.65
N ARG A 366 0.97 17.71 34.65
CA ARG A 366 1.30 19.06 35.16
C ARG A 366 2.11 19.89 34.18
N ASN A 367 2.80 19.24 33.24
CA ASN A 367 3.46 19.93 32.16
C ASN A 367 2.43 20.12 31.04
N SER A 368 1.92 21.35 30.86
CA SER A 368 1.01 21.66 29.75
C SER A 368 1.61 21.32 28.40
N LYS A 369 2.95 21.28 28.30
CA LYS A 369 3.67 20.79 27.15
C LYS A 369 3.58 19.27 26.95
N ASN A 370 2.76 18.51 27.65
CA ASN A 370 2.52 17.11 27.31
C ASN A 370 1.10 16.93 26.76
N ILE A 371 0.30 18.00 26.70
CA ILE A 371 -1.10 17.93 26.31
C ILE A 371 -1.28 18.74 25.05
N GLN A 372 -1.72 18.09 23.98
CA GLN A 372 -2.16 18.74 22.76
C GLN A 372 -3.67 18.62 22.66
N ILE A 373 -4.38 19.73 22.84
CA ILE A 373 -5.84 19.81 23.01
C ILE A 373 -6.31 18.94 24.18
N SER A 374 -6.54 17.65 23.96
CA SER A 374 -7.00 16.70 24.98
C SER A 374 -6.39 15.30 24.80
N SER A 375 -5.24 15.24 24.12
CA SER A 375 -4.46 14.03 23.85
C SER A 375 -3.04 14.19 24.40
N TYR A 376 -2.40 13.09 24.80
CA TYR A 376 -1.04 13.09 25.31
C TYR A 376 -0.03 13.10 24.15
N PHE A 377 0.92 14.02 24.17
CA PHE A 377 2.07 14.10 23.27
C PHE A 377 3.26 13.30 23.84
N VAL A 378 3.58 12.16 23.23
CA VAL A 378 4.46 11.12 23.82
C VAL A 378 5.96 11.40 23.64
N MET A 379 6.32 12.25 22.68
CA MET A 379 7.71 12.43 22.22
C MET A 379 8.67 12.92 23.32
N PRO A 380 9.85 12.28 23.50
CA PRO A 380 10.80 12.63 24.55
C PRO A 380 11.54 13.96 24.30
N ASN A 381 11.84 14.71 25.36
CA ASN A 381 12.68 15.92 25.41
C ASN A 381 12.24 17.14 24.58
N ALA A 382 11.30 17.00 23.64
CA ALA A 382 10.52 18.11 23.13
C ALA A 382 9.30 18.25 24.05
N GLY A 383 9.31 19.17 25.00
CA GLY A 383 8.00 19.59 25.54
C GLY A 383 7.13 19.98 24.35
N ALA A 384 5.86 19.55 24.29
CA ALA A 384 4.82 19.97 23.34
C ALA A 384 5.08 21.44 23.03
N PRO A 385 5.51 21.68 21.79
CA PRO A 385 6.33 22.84 21.57
C PRO A 385 5.46 24.09 21.53
N ILE A 386 6.09 25.23 21.82
CA ILE A 386 5.43 26.55 21.84
C ILE A 386 4.94 26.93 20.42
N ALA A 387 5.29 26.12 19.42
CA ALA A 387 4.67 25.89 18.13
C ALA A 387 4.92 24.40 17.80
N PRO A 388 4.01 23.60 17.22
CA PRO A 388 4.17 22.15 16.99
C PRO A 388 5.55 21.66 16.48
N GLY A 389 5.99 20.45 16.86
CA GLY A 389 7.42 20.06 16.77
C GLY A 389 7.97 19.97 15.35
N TYR A 390 7.11 19.67 14.40
CA TYR A 390 7.42 19.70 12.97
C TYR A 390 7.69 21.12 12.43
N TYR A 391 7.39 22.20 13.18
CA TYR A 391 7.82 23.56 12.83
C TYR A 391 9.33 23.78 12.97
N LEU A 392 10.00 22.98 13.82
CA LEU A 392 11.42 23.12 14.12
C LEU A 392 12.26 22.01 13.47
N ASP A 393 11.61 20.92 13.06
CA ASP A 393 12.22 19.75 12.40
C ASP A 393 11.64 19.60 10.99
N ALA A 394 11.77 20.64 10.16
CA ALA A 394 11.34 20.62 8.76
C ALA A 394 12.05 19.51 7.96
N ASP A 395 13.22 19.10 8.44
CA ASP A 395 14.01 18.00 7.87
C ASP A 395 13.54 16.63 8.36
N GLN A 396 12.76 16.51 9.44
CA GLN A 396 12.27 15.26 10.03
C GLN A 396 13.40 14.29 10.44
N ASP A 397 14.45 14.82 11.07
CA ASP A 397 15.62 14.04 11.50
C ASP A 397 15.46 13.43 12.90
N SER A 398 14.33 13.70 13.60
CA SER A 398 14.06 13.15 14.93
C SER A 398 13.34 11.79 14.86
N PRO A 399 13.85 10.73 15.52
CA PRO A 399 13.22 9.40 15.50
C PRO A 399 11.83 9.41 16.17
N ARG A 400 10.85 8.75 15.55
CA ARG A 400 9.51 8.51 16.11
C ARG A 400 9.41 7.12 16.74
N ASN A 401 10.01 6.97 17.93
CA ASN A 401 10.07 5.69 18.65
C ASN A 401 8.73 5.25 19.29
N ALA A 402 7.69 6.07 19.19
CA ALA A 402 6.36 5.82 19.72
C ALA A 402 5.32 6.69 18.99
N PRO A 403 4.02 6.37 19.14
CA PRO A 403 2.93 7.22 18.65
C PRO A 403 3.07 8.66 19.12
N GLU A 404 2.97 9.64 18.23
CA GLU A 404 3.13 11.05 18.62
C GLU A 404 2.04 11.52 19.58
N TYR A 405 0.78 11.14 19.29
CA TYR A 405 -0.37 11.43 20.14
C TYR A 405 -1.05 10.14 20.57
N ILE A 406 -1.54 10.11 21.82
CA ILE A 406 -2.39 9.04 22.34
C ILE A 406 -3.60 9.62 23.09
N ASN A 407 -4.76 8.98 22.92
CA ASN A 407 -5.98 9.34 23.64
C ASN A 407 -5.79 9.16 25.16
N ILE A 408 -6.19 10.18 25.94
CA ILE A 408 -6.21 10.15 27.41
C ILE A 408 -7.60 10.45 28.00
N ARG A 409 -8.64 10.38 27.17
CA ARG A 409 -10.01 10.79 27.51
C ARG A 409 -10.89 9.63 27.98
N HIS A 410 -10.37 8.40 27.97
CA HIS A 410 -11.08 7.21 28.43
C HIS A 410 -10.42 6.67 29.69
N ARG A 411 -10.98 7.06 30.84
CA ARG A 411 -10.52 6.64 32.15
C ARG A 411 -11.09 5.26 32.49
N VAL A 412 -10.31 4.41 33.14
CA VAL A 412 -10.81 3.15 33.71
C VAL A 412 -10.98 3.28 35.22
N VAL A 413 -12.18 2.99 35.72
CA VAL A 413 -12.52 2.92 37.16
C VAL A 413 -13.31 1.65 37.40
N ASP A 414 -12.86 0.82 38.34
CA ASP A 414 -13.50 -0.47 38.68
C ASP A 414 -13.76 -1.36 37.44
N GLU A 415 -12.76 -1.46 36.54
CA GLU A 415 -12.83 -2.19 35.26
C GLU A 415 -13.93 -1.70 34.30
N LYS A 416 -14.41 -0.46 34.48
CA LYS A 416 -15.36 0.20 33.58
C LYS A 416 -14.73 1.42 32.93
N VAL A 417 -15.06 1.63 31.66
CA VAL A 417 -14.63 2.79 30.89
C VAL A 417 -15.55 3.95 31.17
N GLU A 418 -14.99 5.06 31.63
CA GLU A 418 -15.64 6.37 31.73
C GLU A 418 -15.06 7.29 30.64
N SER A 419 -15.92 7.71 29.70
CA SER A 419 -15.54 8.72 28.72
C SER A 419 -15.59 10.11 29.34
N LEU A 420 -14.45 10.79 29.36
CA LEU A 420 -14.33 12.16 29.81
C LEU A 420 -14.89 13.16 28.78
N ASN A 421 -15.18 12.73 27.54
CA ASN A 421 -15.69 13.60 26.47
C ASN A 421 -17.03 14.27 26.82
N VAL A 422 -17.85 13.63 27.66
CA VAL A 422 -19.16 14.17 28.08
C VAL A 422 -19.07 15.05 29.33
N ARG A 423 -17.87 15.24 29.88
CA ARG A 423 -17.65 15.95 31.13
C ARG A 423 -17.33 17.43 30.89
N PRO A 424 -18.08 18.37 31.50
CA PRO A 424 -17.75 19.79 31.42
C PRO A 424 -16.37 20.16 31.99
N ASP A 425 -15.86 19.35 32.94
CA ASP A 425 -14.57 19.52 33.60
C ASP A 425 -13.42 18.69 32.96
N LEU A 426 -13.61 18.18 31.73
CA LEU A 426 -12.63 17.36 30.99
C LEU A 426 -11.20 17.90 31.09
N MET A 427 -11.01 19.18 30.76
CA MET A 427 -9.67 19.77 30.70
C MET A 427 -9.01 19.89 32.08
N GLU A 428 -9.80 20.08 33.13
CA GLU A 428 -9.28 20.11 34.50
C GLU A 428 -8.82 18.72 34.91
N LEU A 429 -9.61 17.68 34.62
CA LEU A 429 -9.25 16.29 34.89
C LEU A 429 -8.01 15.85 34.11
N VAL A 430 -7.92 16.21 32.83
CA VAL A 430 -6.73 15.94 31.99
C VAL A 430 -5.48 16.60 32.57
N ARG A 431 -5.56 17.85 33.04
CA ARG A 431 -4.42 18.54 33.67
C ARG A 431 -4.07 18.00 35.05
N GLN A 432 -5.08 17.59 35.83
CA GLN A 432 -4.89 17.00 37.15
C GLN A 432 -4.10 15.67 37.07
N GLY A 433 -4.42 14.84 36.08
CA GLY A 433 -3.82 13.51 35.92
C GLY A 433 -4.22 12.53 37.02
N GLY A 434 -3.46 11.44 37.14
CA GLY A 434 -3.53 10.52 38.26
C GLY A 434 -4.60 9.44 38.13
N TYR A 435 -4.92 9.04 36.90
CA TYR A 435 -5.87 7.98 36.59
C TYR A 435 -5.33 7.03 35.53
N ASP A 436 -5.90 5.83 35.47
CA ASP A 436 -5.58 4.85 34.44
C ASP A 436 -6.37 5.13 33.17
N VAL A 437 -5.66 5.19 32.05
CA VAL A 437 -6.18 5.43 30.71
C VAL A 437 -6.29 4.11 29.96
N LEU A 438 -7.41 3.89 29.28
CA LEU A 438 -7.62 2.73 28.41
C LEU A 438 -6.76 2.80 27.13
N HIS A 439 -6.05 1.72 26.82
CA HIS A 439 -5.47 1.50 25.50
C HIS A 439 -6.51 1.00 24.49
N TYR A 440 -6.27 1.33 23.22
CA TYR A 440 -7.02 0.82 22.09
C TYR A 440 -6.09 0.16 21.09
N THR A 441 -6.56 -0.91 20.46
CA THR A 441 -5.90 -1.54 19.31
C THR A 441 -6.62 -1.18 18.03
N ASP A 442 -5.85 -0.86 17.00
CA ASP A 442 -6.30 -0.92 15.62
C ASP A 442 -5.72 -2.15 14.91
N SER A 443 -5.97 -2.26 13.61
CA SER A 443 -5.41 -3.35 12.79
C SER A 443 -4.43 -2.82 11.74
N THR A 444 -3.91 -1.61 11.93
CA THR A 444 -2.89 -1.03 11.04
C THR A 444 -1.57 -1.77 11.24
N GLY A 445 -0.57 -1.48 10.43
CA GLY A 445 0.76 -2.01 10.63
C GLY A 445 1.61 -1.94 9.39
N ASP A 446 2.81 -2.47 9.49
CA ASP A 446 3.71 -2.62 8.37
C ASP A 446 4.24 -4.06 8.28
N GLY A 447 4.86 -4.39 7.15
CA GLY A 447 5.22 -5.75 6.87
C GLY A 447 5.95 -5.93 5.56
N TRP A 448 5.94 -7.16 5.07
CA TRP A 448 6.67 -7.53 3.87
C TRP A 448 5.97 -8.65 3.10
N VAL A 449 6.22 -8.71 1.78
CA VAL A 449 5.96 -9.88 0.93
C VAL A 449 7.25 -10.28 0.25
N ALA A 450 7.64 -11.55 0.38
CA ALA A 450 8.84 -12.11 -0.24
C ALA A 450 8.49 -13.30 -1.13
N ALA A 451 9.37 -13.59 -2.07
CA ALA A 451 9.25 -14.72 -2.97
C ALA A 451 10.48 -15.62 -2.85
N ASN A 452 10.24 -16.93 -2.94
CA ASN A 452 11.27 -17.95 -3.01
C ASN A 452 11.04 -18.84 -4.23
N CYS A 453 12.12 -19.25 -4.89
CA CYS A 453 12.08 -20.19 -6.01
C CYS A 453 13.39 -20.99 -6.03
N ARG A 454 13.32 -22.25 -5.60
CA ARG A 454 14.49 -23.11 -5.49
C ARG A 454 15.15 -23.36 -6.84
N GLN A 455 14.36 -23.50 -7.89
CA GLN A 455 14.81 -23.77 -9.25
C GLN A 455 15.68 -22.62 -9.80
N LEU A 456 15.40 -21.38 -9.42
CA LEU A 456 16.23 -20.22 -9.79
C LEU A 456 17.49 -20.12 -8.94
N GLN A 457 17.41 -20.47 -7.64
CA GLN A 457 18.58 -20.54 -6.75
C GLN A 457 19.58 -21.60 -7.21
N ASP A 458 19.11 -22.78 -7.61
CA ASP A 458 19.94 -23.85 -8.17
C ASP A 458 20.67 -23.41 -9.47
N GLN A 459 20.17 -22.36 -10.13
CA GLN A 459 20.78 -21.73 -11.32
C GLN A 459 21.62 -20.47 -11.00
N GLY A 460 21.83 -20.16 -9.72
CA GLY A 460 22.68 -19.07 -9.25
C GLY A 460 21.98 -17.73 -9.00
N VAL A 461 20.64 -17.65 -9.08
CA VAL A 461 19.88 -16.47 -8.65
C VAL A 461 19.57 -16.60 -7.17
N MET A 462 20.56 -16.29 -6.33
CA MET A 462 20.52 -16.55 -4.88
C MET A 462 19.76 -15.47 -4.09
N ASP A 463 19.80 -14.23 -4.57
CA ASP A 463 19.20 -13.10 -3.88
C ASP A 463 17.68 -13.01 -4.13
N SER A 464 16.95 -12.66 -3.07
CA SER A 464 15.54 -12.29 -3.12
C SER A 464 15.30 -11.01 -2.33
N ARG A 465 14.58 -10.06 -2.92
CA ARG A 465 14.23 -8.77 -2.30
C ARG A 465 12.73 -8.73 -2.04
N ALA A 466 12.36 -8.59 -0.78
CA ALA A 466 10.98 -8.43 -0.37
C ALA A 466 10.43 -7.05 -0.78
N ALA A 467 9.13 -7.00 -1.01
CA ALA A 467 8.37 -5.75 -1.04
C ALA A 467 7.98 -5.36 0.38
N PHE A 468 7.97 -4.07 0.68
CA PHE A 468 7.41 -3.47 1.88
C PHE A 468 5.89 -3.34 1.76
N VAL A 469 5.18 -3.62 2.84
CA VAL A 469 3.72 -3.51 2.92
C VAL A 469 3.34 -2.53 3.99
N LEU A 470 2.44 -1.62 3.66
CA LEU A 470 1.72 -0.78 4.61
C LEU A 470 0.27 -1.27 4.69
N VAL A 471 -0.22 -1.48 5.90
CA VAL A 471 -1.64 -1.71 6.20
C VAL A 471 -2.16 -0.45 6.87
N GLY A 472 -2.70 0.45 6.05
CA GLY A 472 -3.18 1.75 6.48
C GLY A 472 -4.65 1.75 6.87
N LEU A 473 -5.09 2.85 7.48
CA LEU A 473 -6.51 3.14 7.72
C LEU A 473 -7.30 3.17 6.40
N PRO A 474 -8.65 3.05 6.43
CA PRO A 474 -9.48 3.13 5.24
C PRO A 474 -9.19 4.39 4.41
N ASP A 475 -9.38 4.30 3.10
CA ASP A 475 -9.35 5.48 2.24
C ASP A 475 -10.77 6.06 2.12
N PHE A 476 -10.98 7.23 2.71
CA PHE A 476 -12.28 7.90 2.74
C PHE A 476 -12.48 8.83 1.54
N LEU A 477 -11.48 9.01 0.67
CA LEU A 477 -11.57 9.82 -0.56
C LEU A 477 -10.91 9.08 -1.75
N PRO A 478 -11.37 7.88 -2.12
CA PRO A 478 -10.67 6.99 -3.07
C PRO A 478 -10.52 7.55 -4.50
N LYS A 479 -11.26 8.61 -4.85
CA LYS A 479 -11.25 9.23 -6.18
C LYS A 479 -10.08 10.22 -6.39
N LEU A 480 -9.48 10.70 -5.31
CA LEU A 480 -8.39 11.68 -5.32
C LEU A 480 -7.28 11.18 -4.43
N ASN A 481 -6.03 11.46 -4.79
CA ASN A 481 -4.92 10.99 -3.98
C ASN A 481 -3.88 12.07 -3.67
N GLN A 482 -2.91 11.72 -2.82
CA GLN A 482 -1.87 12.67 -2.43
C GLN A 482 -1.10 13.23 -3.63
N ARG A 483 -0.83 12.41 -4.65
CA ARG A 483 -0.14 12.86 -5.85
C ARG A 483 -0.93 13.93 -6.61
N ASP A 484 -2.26 13.85 -6.65
CA ASP A 484 -3.09 14.90 -7.27
C ASP A 484 -2.89 16.25 -6.55
N LEU A 485 -2.96 16.26 -5.21
CA LEU A 485 -2.69 17.45 -4.38
C LEU A 485 -1.28 17.99 -4.63
N MET A 486 -0.29 17.10 -4.62
CA MET A 486 1.10 17.46 -4.86
C MET A 486 1.30 18.10 -6.23
N ARG A 487 0.69 17.54 -7.29
CA ARG A 487 0.78 18.07 -8.66
C ARG A 487 0.15 19.45 -8.73
N TRP A 488 -1.09 19.61 -8.28
CA TRP A 488 -1.76 20.91 -8.20
C TRP A 488 -0.89 21.95 -7.46
N TRP A 489 -0.34 21.59 -6.31
CA TRP A 489 0.55 22.47 -5.54
C TRP A 489 1.82 22.86 -6.32
N LYS A 490 2.42 21.92 -7.06
CA LYS A 490 3.64 22.16 -7.86
C LYS A 490 3.38 22.91 -9.16
N THR A 491 2.21 22.75 -9.79
CA THR A 491 1.98 23.25 -11.16
C THR A 491 1.02 24.42 -11.23
N GLU A 492 0.00 24.49 -10.38
CA GLU A 492 -1.08 25.48 -10.48
C GLU A 492 -0.98 26.57 -9.42
N VAL A 493 -0.50 26.24 -8.21
CA VAL A 493 -0.31 27.25 -7.16
C VAL A 493 0.84 28.18 -7.53
N PRO A 494 0.65 29.52 -7.50
CA PRO A 494 1.72 30.49 -7.71
C PRO A 494 2.91 30.23 -6.77
N GLN A 495 4.13 30.20 -7.31
CA GLN A 495 5.34 29.83 -6.55
C GLN A 495 5.50 30.61 -5.23
N ARG A 496 5.13 31.91 -5.23
CA ARG A 496 5.20 32.78 -4.05
C ARG A 496 4.25 32.38 -2.92
N LEU A 497 3.17 31.66 -3.23
CA LEU A 497 2.16 31.19 -2.27
C LEU A 497 2.46 29.77 -1.78
N ARG A 498 3.27 28.98 -2.49
CA ARG A 498 3.49 27.55 -2.15
C ARG A 498 4.02 27.34 -0.74
N ALA A 499 4.97 28.18 -0.32
CA ALA A 499 5.57 28.13 1.01
C ALA A 499 4.65 28.67 2.12
N THR A 500 3.51 29.28 1.76
CA THR A 500 2.54 29.85 2.70
C THR A 500 1.23 29.05 2.75
N LEU A 501 1.08 27.97 1.98
CA LEU A 501 -0.13 27.14 2.04
C LEU A 501 0.02 25.99 3.03
N TRP A 502 1.22 25.42 3.11
CA TRP A 502 1.47 24.22 3.90
C TRP A 502 2.73 24.40 4.75
N THR A 503 2.68 23.92 5.99
CA THR A 503 3.86 23.87 6.85
C THR A 503 4.85 22.80 6.35
N VAL A 504 4.34 21.66 5.90
CA VAL A 504 5.12 20.62 5.22
C VAL A 504 4.57 20.47 3.80
N PRO A 505 5.42 20.46 2.77
CA PRO A 505 4.99 20.22 1.40
C PRO A 505 4.12 18.95 1.29
N PRO A 506 2.99 18.98 0.55
CA PRO A 506 2.07 17.84 0.44
C PRO A 506 2.61 16.80 -0.54
N LEU A 507 3.82 16.29 -0.32
CA LEU A 507 4.46 15.30 -1.17
C LEU A 507 3.77 13.93 -1.01
N ALA A 508 3.83 13.12 -2.06
CA ALA A 508 3.40 11.72 -1.99
C ALA A 508 4.47 10.83 -1.36
N LEU A 509 4.12 9.65 -0.84
CA LEU A 509 5.10 8.71 -0.28
C LEU A 509 6.07 8.19 -1.33
N SER A 510 5.63 8.12 -2.59
CA SER A 510 6.51 7.86 -3.73
C SER A 510 7.61 8.92 -3.90
N HIS A 511 7.55 10.07 -3.22
CA HIS A 511 8.58 11.11 -3.25
C HIS A 511 9.58 11.02 -2.09
N ALA A 512 9.31 10.21 -1.07
CA ALA A 512 10.12 10.21 0.15
C ALA A 512 11.56 9.74 -0.08
N ARG A 513 11.79 8.79 -1.00
CA ARG A 513 13.10 8.16 -1.27
C ARG A 513 13.80 7.73 0.04
N ILE A 514 13.08 6.95 0.83
CA ILE A 514 13.49 6.47 2.17
C ILE A 514 13.33 4.96 2.23
N ALA A 515 14.24 4.31 2.97
CA ALA A 515 14.26 2.86 3.13
C ALA A 515 13.01 2.33 3.85
N ALA A 516 12.66 1.07 3.59
CA ALA A 516 11.61 0.36 4.33
C ALA A 516 12.02 0.10 5.78
N ASN A 517 11.07 -0.38 6.60
CA ASN A 517 11.31 -0.62 8.01
C ASN A 517 12.42 -1.67 8.24
N VAL A 518 13.61 -1.19 8.62
CA VAL A 518 14.79 -2.03 8.88
C VAL A 518 14.72 -2.83 10.18
N GLU A 519 13.70 -2.60 11.00
CA GLU A 519 13.44 -3.35 12.23
C GLU A 519 12.60 -4.62 11.96
N LEU A 520 12.00 -4.75 10.78
CA LEU A 520 11.27 -5.95 10.41
C LEU A 520 12.22 -7.16 10.26
N PRO A 521 11.83 -8.35 10.74
CA PRO A 521 12.69 -9.55 10.73
C PRO A 521 13.22 -9.96 9.35
N ILE A 522 12.58 -9.53 8.26
CA ILE A 522 13.01 -9.82 6.89
C ILE A 522 14.34 -9.14 6.51
N GLY A 523 14.76 -8.09 7.25
CA GLY A 523 16.07 -7.46 7.09
C GLY A 523 16.19 -6.48 5.93
N PHE A 524 15.30 -5.48 5.85
CA PHE A 524 15.47 -4.37 4.90
C PHE A 524 16.78 -3.58 5.14
N SER A 525 17.33 -2.96 4.10
CA SER A 525 18.58 -2.18 4.16
C SER A 525 18.33 -0.68 4.18
N LEU A 526 19.11 0.05 4.98
CA LEU A 526 19.13 1.52 4.98
C LEU A 526 19.67 2.12 3.67
N SER A 527 20.42 1.35 2.89
CA SER A 527 20.91 1.80 1.58
C SER A 527 19.86 1.69 0.47
N ASP A 528 18.74 1.03 0.77
CA ASP A 528 17.73 0.66 -0.21
C ASP A 528 16.55 1.64 -0.19
N ASP A 529 16.89 2.89 -0.49
CA ASP A 529 16.03 4.05 -0.26
C ASP A 529 15.05 4.37 -1.39
N THR A 530 15.04 3.57 -2.46
CA THR A 530 14.09 3.70 -3.57
C THR A 530 12.90 2.75 -3.45
N VAL A 531 12.68 2.11 -2.29
CA VAL A 531 11.59 1.14 -2.08
C VAL A 531 10.19 1.70 -2.41
N THR A 532 9.95 2.98 -2.15
CA THR A 532 8.67 3.66 -2.43
C THR A 532 8.55 4.21 -3.85
N ALA A 533 9.64 4.20 -4.64
CA ALA A 533 9.60 4.70 -6.01
C ALA A 533 8.61 3.88 -6.86
N ILE A 534 7.97 4.54 -7.83
CA ILE A 534 7.12 3.89 -8.82
C ILE A 534 7.86 3.92 -10.16
N VAL A 535 8.15 2.74 -10.68
CA VAL A 535 8.91 2.52 -11.92
C VAL A 535 8.08 1.77 -12.96
N SER A 536 8.45 1.86 -14.24
CA SER A 536 8.01 0.92 -15.28
C SER A 536 9.08 -0.13 -15.55
N GLN A 537 8.75 -1.11 -16.39
CA GLN A 537 9.74 -2.06 -16.93
C GLN A 537 10.76 -1.33 -17.82
N LEU A 538 11.96 -1.91 -17.96
CA LEU A 538 12.95 -1.44 -18.92
C LEU A 538 12.35 -1.38 -20.33
N SER A 539 12.60 -0.25 -21.01
CA SER A 539 12.19 -0.10 -22.41
C SER A 539 12.88 -1.16 -23.28
N ALA A 540 12.23 -1.50 -24.40
CA ALA A 540 12.85 -2.34 -25.41
C ALA A 540 14.19 -1.73 -25.88
N PRO A 541 15.19 -2.55 -26.26
CA PRO A 541 16.47 -2.04 -26.72
C PRO A 541 16.33 -0.97 -27.81
N GLY A 542 16.98 0.18 -27.61
CA GLY A 542 16.93 1.31 -28.55
C GLY A 542 15.72 2.25 -28.39
N VAL A 543 14.82 1.98 -27.44
CA VAL A 543 13.71 2.87 -27.10
C VAL A 543 14.11 3.76 -25.93
N ASP A 544 14.12 5.07 -26.17
CA ASP A 544 14.21 6.08 -25.11
C ASP A 544 12.79 6.43 -24.65
N GLN A 545 12.45 6.09 -23.40
CA GLN A 545 11.11 6.29 -22.86
C GLN A 545 10.79 7.77 -22.69
N ALA A 546 11.80 8.61 -22.40
CA ALA A 546 11.65 10.05 -22.26
C ALA A 546 11.43 10.77 -23.61
N ALA A 547 11.75 10.11 -24.73
CA ALA A 547 11.57 10.65 -26.07
C ALA A 547 10.22 10.26 -26.71
N LEU A 548 9.42 9.43 -26.04
CA LEU A 548 8.12 9.01 -26.56
C LEU A 548 7.12 10.17 -26.56
N PRO A 549 6.17 10.19 -27.49
CA PRO A 549 5.09 11.17 -27.44
C PRO A 549 4.21 10.91 -26.21
N MET A 550 3.76 11.99 -25.57
CA MET A 550 2.73 11.93 -24.55
C MET A 550 1.38 11.63 -25.22
N GLN A 551 0.72 10.58 -24.76
CA GLN A 551 -0.58 10.11 -25.23
C GLN A 551 -1.65 10.41 -24.18
N GLU A 552 -2.83 10.78 -24.64
CA GLU A 552 -3.95 11.13 -23.76
C GLU A 552 -5.01 10.03 -23.76
N PRO A 553 -5.52 9.63 -22.59
CA PRO A 553 -6.67 8.74 -22.52
C PRO A 553 -7.89 9.40 -23.14
N ASN A 554 -8.68 8.62 -23.89
CA ASN A 554 -9.89 9.08 -24.58
C ASN A 554 -11.15 8.29 -24.16
N GLY A 555 -11.06 7.53 -23.07
CA GLY A 555 -12.18 6.87 -22.41
C GLY A 555 -12.50 7.53 -21.06
N PRO A 556 -13.59 7.14 -20.38
CA PRO A 556 -13.89 7.64 -19.05
C PRO A 556 -12.78 7.26 -18.08
N LEU A 557 -12.27 8.24 -17.33
CA LEU A 557 -11.29 8.01 -16.26
C LEU A 557 -12.01 7.92 -14.92
N SER A 558 -12.51 6.73 -14.60
CA SER A 558 -13.02 6.40 -13.27
C SER A 558 -12.19 5.24 -12.72
N PHE A 559 -11.44 5.47 -11.65
CA PHE A 559 -10.72 4.42 -10.95
C PHE A 559 -10.40 4.88 -9.53
N GLU A 560 -10.29 3.93 -8.60
CA GLU A 560 -9.76 4.22 -7.29
C GLU A 560 -8.23 4.41 -7.37
N LYS A 561 -7.74 5.55 -6.92
CA LYS A 561 -6.32 5.95 -7.05
C LYS A 561 -5.43 5.42 -5.91
N VAL A 562 -5.77 4.24 -5.41
CA VAL A 562 -5.25 3.69 -4.15
C VAL A 562 -4.27 2.55 -4.36
N GLY A 563 -3.34 2.40 -3.41
CA GLY A 563 -2.57 1.17 -3.21
C GLY A 563 -1.12 1.15 -3.70
N LEU A 564 -0.66 2.12 -4.51
CA LEU A 564 0.79 2.37 -4.66
C LEU A 564 1.19 3.65 -3.88
N PRO A 565 2.48 3.89 -3.62
CA PRO A 565 2.94 4.97 -2.74
C PRO A 565 2.62 6.40 -3.19
N ASP A 566 2.21 6.60 -4.44
CA ASP A 566 1.71 7.90 -4.89
C ASP A 566 0.32 8.24 -4.33
N GLY A 567 -0.41 7.21 -3.90
CA GLY A 567 -1.70 7.33 -3.27
C GLY A 567 -1.64 7.89 -1.84
N SER A 568 -0.52 7.68 -1.15
CA SER A 568 -0.34 7.99 0.28
C SER A 568 0.38 9.31 0.50
N PRO A 569 0.06 10.04 1.60
CA PRO A 569 0.89 11.14 2.09
C PRO A 569 2.33 10.68 2.26
N GLY A 570 3.25 11.55 1.88
CA GLY A 570 4.67 11.40 2.19
C GLY A 570 4.90 11.47 3.69
N LEU A 571 6.14 11.73 4.08
CA LEU A 571 6.43 11.87 5.49
C LEU A 571 5.89 13.20 6.01
N PHE A 572 4.91 13.12 6.88
CA PHE A 572 4.42 14.20 7.70
C PHE A 572 4.13 13.64 9.09
N ASP A 573 4.38 14.42 10.13
CA ASP A 573 4.35 13.91 11.49
C ASP A 573 3.18 14.50 12.29
N PRO A 574 2.35 13.62 12.90
CA PRO A 574 2.44 12.16 12.89
C PRO A 574 1.82 11.59 11.63
N GLY A 575 2.46 10.56 11.06
CA GLY A 575 2.06 9.91 9.81
C GLY A 575 0.63 9.37 9.77
N TRP A 576 0.03 9.32 8.58
CA TRP A 576 -1.25 8.66 8.31
C TRP A 576 -1.06 7.17 7.98
N ASP A 577 -0.25 6.87 6.97
CA ASP A 577 0.04 5.50 6.55
C ASP A 577 1.36 4.98 7.13
N VAL A 578 2.29 5.87 7.40
CA VAL A 578 3.64 5.53 7.84
C VAL A 578 4.27 6.68 8.60
N SER A 579 5.13 6.36 9.56
CA SER A 579 5.97 7.32 10.29
C SER A 579 7.45 7.05 10.00
N ILE A 580 8.35 7.73 10.72
CA ILE A 580 9.78 7.74 10.45
C ILE A 580 10.60 7.24 11.65
N GLY A 581 11.41 6.21 11.39
CA GLY A 581 12.52 5.81 12.23
C GLY A 581 13.81 6.49 11.76
N VAL A 582 14.72 6.74 12.71
CA VAL A 582 16.02 7.32 12.43
C VAL A 582 17.12 6.49 13.07
N ARG A 583 18.19 6.24 12.31
CA ARG A 583 19.41 5.59 12.80
C ARG A 583 20.63 6.43 12.46
N SER A 584 21.39 6.79 13.48
CA SER A 584 22.71 7.39 13.29
C SER A 584 23.75 6.32 12.98
N THR A 585 24.57 6.55 11.96
CA THR A 585 25.74 5.73 11.63
C THR A 585 27.02 6.58 11.75
N HIS A 586 28.19 5.94 11.66
CA HIS A 586 29.49 6.62 11.68
C HIS A 586 29.70 7.54 12.90
N GLY A 587 29.34 7.05 14.10
CA GLY A 587 29.53 7.80 15.34
C GLY A 587 28.63 9.03 15.50
N GLY A 588 27.54 9.14 14.73
CA GLY A 588 26.59 10.26 14.80
C GLY A 588 26.63 11.20 13.59
N ASN A 589 27.62 11.05 12.70
CA ASN A 589 27.83 11.98 11.60
C ASN A 589 26.85 11.79 10.43
N ASN A 590 26.24 10.60 10.31
CA ASN A 590 25.30 10.30 9.25
C ASN A 590 23.97 9.88 9.85
N ILE A 591 22.89 10.56 9.48
CA ILE A 591 21.52 10.25 9.87
C ILE A 591 20.84 9.51 8.72
N HIS A 592 20.37 8.30 8.96
CA HIS A 592 19.61 7.52 7.98
C HIS A 592 18.16 7.37 8.45
N LYS A 593 17.24 7.63 7.53
CA LYS A 593 15.80 7.54 7.73
C LYS A 593 15.29 6.20 7.22
N TYR A 594 14.27 5.68 7.87
CA TYR A 594 13.51 4.52 7.39
C TYR A 594 12.06 4.65 7.81
N LEU A 595 11.19 3.99 7.08
CA LEU A 595 9.75 3.96 7.34
C LEU A 595 9.44 3.07 8.55
N VAL A 596 8.47 3.45 9.39
CA VAL A 596 7.98 2.62 10.52
C VAL A 596 6.48 2.77 10.74
N GLY A 597 5.80 1.69 11.13
CA GLY A 597 4.39 1.71 11.51
C GLY A 597 4.13 2.14 12.97
N HIS A 598 5.05 1.90 13.91
CA HIS A 598 4.79 2.15 15.33
C HIS A 598 4.80 3.64 15.75
N GLY A 599 5.27 4.53 14.88
CA GLY A 599 5.25 5.99 15.11
C GLY A 599 3.91 6.65 14.75
N LEU A 600 2.96 5.89 14.20
CA LEU A 600 1.63 6.37 13.86
C LEU A 600 0.88 6.86 15.10
N GLY A 601 0.11 7.93 14.95
CA GLY A 601 -0.70 8.49 16.03
C GLY A 601 -1.84 7.57 16.47
N SER A 602 -2.47 7.96 17.57
CA SER A 602 -3.71 7.39 18.11
C SER A 602 -4.70 6.98 17.02
N PRO A 603 -5.31 5.78 17.10
CA PRO A 603 -6.22 5.31 16.07
C PRO A 603 -7.60 5.98 16.13
N PHE A 604 -7.78 6.94 17.04
CA PHE A 604 -8.99 7.74 17.12
C PHE A 604 -9.09 8.72 15.97
N ILE A 605 -10.23 8.68 15.30
CA ILE A 605 -10.60 9.58 14.22
C ILE A 605 -10.45 11.04 14.68
N GLU A 606 -10.83 11.40 15.91
CA GLU A 606 -10.69 12.77 16.43
C GLU A 606 -9.23 13.24 16.54
N ASP A 607 -8.33 12.33 16.92
CA ASP A 607 -6.90 12.64 17.02
C ASP A 607 -6.27 12.72 15.62
N ALA A 608 -6.72 11.87 14.69
CA ALA A 608 -6.37 11.97 13.28
C ALA A 608 -6.88 13.26 12.62
N LYS A 609 -8.07 13.76 12.98
CA LYS A 609 -8.56 15.07 12.53
C LYS A 609 -7.68 16.20 13.02
N LEU A 610 -7.11 16.07 14.21
CA LEU A 610 -6.13 17.01 14.75
C LEU A 610 -4.94 17.09 13.80
N CYS A 611 -4.37 15.94 13.41
CA CYS A 611 -3.26 15.85 12.46
C CYS A 611 -3.63 16.37 11.06
N ALA A 612 -4.83 16.04 10.55
CA ALA A 612 -5.35 16.57 9.28
C ALA A 612 -5.52 18.10 9.30
N ALA A 613 -5.98 18.65 10.42
CA ALA A 613 -6.19 20.08 10.58
C ALA A 613 -4.87 20.87 10.74
N LEU A 614 -3.77 20.20 11.05
CA LEU A 614 -2.44 20.79 11.21
C LEU A 614 -1.66 20.91 9.87
N GLY A 615 -2.12 20.24 8.82
CA GLY A 615 -1.84 20.54 7.41
C GLY A 615 -0.97 19.51 6.66
N ALA A 616 -1.31 19.29 5.38
CA ALA A 616 -0.65 18.49 4.34
C ALA A 616 -1.07 17.02 4.14
N TYR A 617 -2.03 16.52 4.93
CA TYR A 617 -2.75 15.29 4.57
C TYR A 617 -3.76 15.57 3.47
N TRP A 618 -3.60 14.94 2.30
CA TRP A 618 -4.79 14.66 1.50
C TRP A 618 -5.61 13.64 2.28
N PRO A 619 -6.85 13.95 2.70
CA PRO A 619 -7.30 13.36 3.94
C PRO A 619 -8.29 12.25 3.66
N GLY A 620 -7.89 11.01 3.94
CA GLY A 620 -8.86 9.99 4.27
C GLY A 620 -9.64 10.32 5.56
N LEU A 621 -9.99 11.56 5.90
CA LEU A 621 -10.77 11.82 7.13
C LEU A 621 -11.34 13.25 7.28
N SER A 622 -10.74 14.26 6.65
CA SER A 622 -11.12 15.69 6.80
C SER A 622 -10.75 16.55 5.57
N PRO A 623 -11.43 16.36 4.43
CA PRO A 623 -11.18 17.08 3.16
C PRO A 623 -11.19 18.59 3.24
N ASP A 624 -12.07 19.14 4.08
CA ASP A 624 -12.20 20.57 4.28
C ASP A 624 -12.12 20.88 5.78
N ALA A 625 -10.89 21.01 6.29
CA ALA A 625 -10.67 21.41 7.67
C ALA A 625 -11.25 22.79 7.98
N THR A 626 -11.51 23.66 6.99
CA THR A 626 -12.11 24.99 7.22
C THR A 626 -13.60 24.94 7.54
N ARG A 627 -14.30 23.88 7.12
CA ARG A 627 -15.69 23.59 7.57
C ARG A 627 -15.75 23.10 9.02
N GLN A 628 -14.67 22.48 9.52
CA GLN A 628 -14.64 21.89 10.86
C GLN A 628 -13.91 22.78 11.90
N TYR A 629 -12.97 23.61 11.46
CA TYR A 629 -12.13 24.44 12.34
C TYR A 629 -12.09 25.90 11.85
N PRO A 630 -12.16 26.89 12.76
CA PRO A 630 -12.04 28.29 12.40
C PRO A 630 -10.64 28.62 11.81
N PRO A 631 -10.52 29.61 10.90
CA PRO A 631 -9.27 29.96 10.21
C PRO A 631 -8.15 30.46 11.13
N GLU A 632 -8.52 31.00 12.29
CA GLU A 632 -7.60 31.53 13.30
C GLU A 632 -7.70 30.62 14.53
N LYS A 633 -6.83 29.61 14.62
CA LYS A 633 -6.88 28.70 15.77
C LYS A 633 -6.04 29.30 16.88
N TRP A 634 -6.70 29.65 17.97
CA TRP A 634 -6.05 29.90 19.25
C TRP A 634 -6.16 28.64 20.09
N LEU A 635 -5.08 27.85 20.14
CA LEU A 635 -5.01 26.62 20.95
C LEU A 635 -4.15 26.90 22.18
N ASP A 636 -4.78 27.04 23.35
CA ASP A 636 -4.11 27.30 24.63
C ASP A 636 -3.08 28.46 24.60
N GLY A 637 -3.42 29.56 23.92
CA GLY A 637 -2.56 30.75 23.82
C GLY A 637 -1.59 30.76 22.65
N LEU A 638 -1.59 29.73 21.81
CA LEU A 638 -0.82 29.66 20.57
C LEU A 638 -1.69 30.06 19.38
N SER A 639 -1.24 31.09 18.64
CA SER A 639 -1.85 31.48 17.36
C SER A 639 -1.37 30.52 16.27
N TYR A 640 -2.33 29.86 15.61
CA TYR A 640 -2.08 28.96 14.49
C TYR A 640 -2.54 29.65 13.19
N PRO A 641 -1.61 30.21 12.39
CA PRO A 641 -1.96 31.09 11.29
C PRO A 641 -2.35 30.36 9.99
N TRP A 642 -2.27 29.02 9.96
CA TRP A 642 -2.47 28.24 8.73
C TRP A 642 -3.82 27.54 8.70
N PRO A 643 -4.78 28.04 7.89
CA PRO A 643 -5.95 27.26 7.54
C PRO A 643 -5.53 26.10 6.63
N SER A 644 -5.84 24.87 6.98
CA SER A 644 -5.69 23.74 6.05
C SER A 644 -6.76 23.88 4.97
N ILE A 645 -6.36 24.33 3.77
CA ILE A 645 -7.28 24.64 2.66
C ILE A 645 -6.98 23.68 1.49
N ALA A 646 -7.75 22.61 1.39
CA ALA A 646 -8.02 21.96 0.12
C ALA A 646 -9.53 22.18 -0.17
N PRO A 647 -9.90 23.12 -1.05
CA PRO A 647 -11.31 23.31 -1.38
C PRO A 647 -11.75 22.16 -2.27
N LEU A 648 -12.51 21.21 -1.72
CA LEU A 648 -13.20 20.19 -2.50
C LEU A 648 -14.62 20.66 -2.82
N THR A 649 -15.09 20.38 -4.03
CA THR A 649 -16.51 20.53 -4.33
C THR A 649 -17.29 19.34 -3.76
N ASP A 650 -18.61 19.42 -3.79
CA ASP A 650 -19.48 18.35 -3.32
C ASP A 650 -19.29 17.06 -4.16
N GLU A 651 -18.85 17.15 -5.42
CA GLU A 651 -18.57 15.99 -6.28
C GLU A 651 -17.32 15.22 -5.81
N GLU A 652 -16.23 15.91 -5.50
CA GLU A 652 -15.00 15.28 -4.98
C GLU A 652 -15.21 14.63 -3.59
N LEU A 653 -16.19 15.12 -2.84
CA LEU A 653 -16.60 14.57 -1.54
C LEU A 653 -17.57 13.38 -1.67
N GLY A 654 -18.04 13.06 -2.89
CA GLY A 654 -19.08 12.04 -3.09
C GLY A 654 -20.42 12.44 -2.47
N MET A 655 -20.71 13.75 -2.39
CA MET A 655 -21.97 14.29 -1.87
C MET A 655 -23.03 14.52 -2.96
N THR A 656 -22.69 14.27 -4.24
CA THR A 656 -23.59 14.45 -5.41
C THR A 656 -23.78 13.19 -6.21
#